data_AF-A0A9P9GLU9-F1
#
_entry.id   AF-A0A9P9GLU9-F1
#
_cell.length_a   1.000
_cell.length_b   1.000
_cell.length_c   1.000
_cell.angle_alpha   90.00
_cell.angle_beta   90.00
_cell.angle_gamma   90.00
#
_symmetry.space_group_name_H-M   'P 1'
#
loop_
_entity.id
_entity.type
_entity.pdbx_description
1 polymer ?
#
loop_
_entity_poly.entity_id
_entity_poly.type
_entity_poly.pdbx_seq_one_letter_code
_entity_poly.pdbx_strand_id
1 'polypeptide(L)'
;MTATTIDLISKLTVDEKVSLVAAVDWWRTPTINREDVFIPHIKMSDGPNGARGESYVSGITAACFPCSTAVGATFDSEQAYMLGKEIAKETKTKSANVLLAPTINIIRSPLGGRNYETYSEDPYLIGTLASAFVRGCQSEGIAATPKHFVANESEKSRTRMTSNIDRQTLREIYMLPFQLVMRDSDPWCFMTSYNRLNGEYCADSQWLLEEVLRKEWGFSGLVVSDWMGTYSTAQALNSGLDLEMPGPTRWRGQKLLEEIEAGTVTTETLDKSVGRVIELARKTGRFGDPIEKPERSVEDPERLEFITSIAADGMVLLKNDNNILPLSPKVSVAVIGHHALHPSIGGGGSAKVLAQHIISPLDGLKAQSVNCRHAPGVPVFGALPHAEPETLSPVQLRWFNSSVVGERLAHEQAITLPEYMIKEAWPAYLNKEYCTSMSFTLRPMTSGSHVFSVITTGKADVLVNGDKVFYRPQETVLLPESFYFYKAKIERRFTLDMIAGQEYKIELHSWATDPELLSKIGGTIFQGASLRFMEHVDIPRAIQDAAVVAASSDVAVVFVGTTNELESEGYDRDTMDLTSDQYDLINAVVALNPRTVVVNLSGSPVTVSPFIDQVPCFLQAWFAGQECGHAISRVLLGHVNPSGRLPMSWPRRNEDNPAYPNFPCDDNLELNYEERLKVGYRFYDEECAPKPQFHFGEGLSYTTFELTGRASVTSTFDCTNTAETLLLSEVKNTGTKDGKQVVQVYVTPPSCDGNPRPVKDLRSYCKVFVQAGQTEKVKSKLDKYAFSYFDTAVDKWKMPQGEFLLHICFSSAEILQTVTVTNPKTQYWTGL
;
A
#
# COMPACT_ATOMS: atom_id res chain seq x y z
N MET A 1 32.56 -5.51 6.36
CA MET A 1 32.35 -5.49 7.82
C MET A 1 33.41 -4.60 8.47
N THR A 2 33.07 -3.87 9.53
CA THR A 2 34.04 -3.06 10.29
C THR A 2 34.88 -3.94 11.23
N ALA A 3 36.07 -3.46 11.65
CA ALA A 3 36.92 -4.19 12.60
C ALA A 3 36.20 -4.46 13.94
N THR A 4 35.36 -3.53 14.38
CA THR A 4 34.56 -3.67 15.60
C THR A 4 33.41 -4.68 15.43
N THR A 5 32.86 -4.85 14.23
CA THR A 5 31.90 -5.93 13.93
C THR A 5 32.58 -7.30 14.00
N ILE A 6 33.77 -7.43 13.42
CA ILE A 6 34.54 -8.69 13.44
C ILE A 6 34.93 -9.07 14.87
N ASP A 7 35.36 -8.11 15.70
CA ASP A 7 35.69 -8.33 17.11
C ASP A 7 34.47 -8.77 17.95
N LEU A 8 33.28 -8.22 17.71
CA LEU A 8 32.07 -8.70 18.39
C LEU A 8 31.71 -10.13 17.97
N ILE A 9 31.75 -10.43 16.68
CA ILE A 9 31.42 -11.76 16.15
C ILE A 9 32.35 -12.84 16.71
N SER A 10 33.64 -12.54 16.85
CA SER A 10 34.62 -13.51 17.37
C SER A 10 34.39 -13.89 18.83
N LYS A 11 33.70 -13.04 19.59
CA LYS A 11 33.35 -13.26 21.00
C LYS A 11 32.01 -13.98 21.19
N LEU A 12 31.16 -14.02 20.18
CA LEU A 12 29.86 -14.70 20.24
C LEU A 12 30.02 -16.22 20.17
N THR A 13 29.26 -16.91 21.01
CA THR A 13 29.02 -18.35 20.89
C THR A 13 28.16 -18.65 19.65
N VAL A 14 28.15 -19.91 19.21
CA VAL A 14 27.31 -20.33 18.06
C VAL A 14 25.83 -20.11 18.37
N ASP A 15 25.37 -20.43 19.57
CA ASP A 15 23.97 -20.19 20.01
C ASP A 15 23.59 -18.70 19.95
N GLU A 16 24.47 -17.81 20.42
CA GLU A 16 24.23 -16.36 20.35
C GLU A 16 24.16 -15.90 18.88
N LYS A 17 25.04 -16.40 18.01
CA LYS A 17 25.02 -16.10 16.57
C LYS A 17 23.72 -16.58 15.90
N VAL A 18 23.30 -17.82 16.20
CA VAL A 18 22.04 -18.40 15.72
C VAL A 18 20.85 -17.57 16.19
N SER A 19 20.84 -17.11 17.45
CA SER A 19 19.76 -16.26 17.96
C SER A 19 19.64 -14.92 17.21
N LEU A 20 20.76 -14.33 16.78
CA LEU A 20 20.77 -13.01 16.13
C LEU A 20 20.23 -13.01 14.70
N VAL A 21 20.13 -14.18 14.04
CA VAL A 21 19.58 -14.31 12.69
C VAL A 21 18.08 -14.63 12.67
N ALA A 22 17.39 -14.53 13.82
CA ALA A 22 15.93 -14.54 13.89
C ALA A 22 15.40 -13.54 14.92
N ALA A 23 14.17 -13.09 14.73
CA ALA A 23 13.49 -12.30 15.75
C ALA A 23 13.11 -13.13 17.00
N VAL A 24 13.00 -12.47 18.15
CA VAL A 24 12.51 -13.05 19.40
C VAL A 24 11.00 -12.97 19.54
N ASP A 25 10.41 -11.93 18.97
CA ASP A 25 8.98 -11.65 18.97
C ASP A 25 8.54 -11.12 17.60
N TRP A 26 7.35 -10.55 17.53
CA TRP A 26 6.81 -10.05 16.27
C TRP A 26 7.62 -8.92 15.61
N TRP A 27 8.43 -8.17 16.37
CA TRP A 27 9.03 -6.90 15.94
C TRP A 27 10.51 -6.73 16.28
N ARG A 28 11.10 -7.60 17.11
CA ARG A 28 12.43 -7.38 17.71
C ARG A 28 13.40 -8.52 17.45
N THR A 29 14.65 -8.15 17.21
CA THR A 29 15.79 -9.08 17.33
C THR A 29 16.13 -9.32 18.81
N PRO A 30 16.94 -10.33 19.18
CA PRO A 30 17.36 -10.48 20.57
C PRO A 30 18.33 -9.39 21.02
N THR A 31 18.45 -9.23 22.33
CA THR A 31 19.55 -8.50 22.98
C THR A 31 20.55 -9.52 23.53
N ILE A 32 21.83 -9.37 23.20
CA ILE A 32 22.93 -10.10 23.86
C ILE A 32 23.57 -9.15 24.87
N ASN A 33 23.62 -9.54 26.14
CA ASN A 33 24.19 -8.70 27.20
C ASN A 33 24.90 -9.56 28.25
N ARG A 34 26.23 -9.59 28.18
CA ARG A 34 27.13 -10.18 29.18
C ARG A 34 28.44 -9.38 29.26
N GLU A 35 29.28 -9.72 30.22
CA GLU A 35 30.43 -8.91 30.68
C GLU A 35 31.32 -8.30 29.57
N ASP A 36 31.58 -9.03 28.50
CA ASP A 36 32.50 -8.67 27.40
C ASP A 36 31.80 -8.46 26.04
N VAL A 37 30.48 -8.70 25.96
CA VAL A 37 29.68 -8.63 24.73
C VAL A 37 28.33 -7.97 24.99
N PHE A 38 28.08 -6.89 24.25
CA PHE A 38 26.79 -6.23 24.20
C PHE A 38 26.34 -6.06 22.75
N ILE A 39 25.13 -6.51 22.42
CA ILE A 39 24.44 -6.28 21.15
C ILE A 39 22.99 -5.92 21.48
N PRO A 40 22.54 -4.68 21.21
CA PRO A 40 21.17 -4.28 21.49
C PRO A 40 20.21 -4.89 20.48
N HIS A 41 18.94 -5.07 20.87
CA HIS A 41 17.91 -5.40 19.89
C HIS A 41 17.64 -4.23 18.95
N ILE A 42 17.20 -4.59 17.75
CA ILE A 42 16.61 -3.70 16.75
C ILE A 42 15.10 -3.93 16.79
N LYS A 43 14.32 -2.84 16.81
CA LYS A 43 12.86 -2.90 16.65
C LYS A 43 12.45 -2.47 15.25
N MET A 44 11.51 -3.21 14.65
CA MET A 44 10.90 -2.92 13.36
C MET A 44 9.47 -2.43 13.53
N SER A 45 9.01 -1.61 12.60
CA SER A 45 7.62 -1.19 12.49
C SER A 45 7.20 -1.14 11.03
N ASP A 46 5.99 -1.61 10.74
CA ASP A 46 5.29 -1.16 9.52
C ASP A 46 5.04 0.35 9.60
N GLY A 47 4.85 1.08 8.51
CA GLY A 47 4.80 0.64 7.12
C GLY A 47 4.70 1.85 6.19
N PRO A 48 4.25 1.68 4.94
CA PRO A 48 4.52 2.66 3.87
C PRO A 48 3.76 3.98 3.94
N ASN A 49 2.68 4.07 4.74
CA ASN A 49 1.87 5.30 4.87
C ASN A 49 1.69 5.74 6.35
N GLY A 50 2.60 5.31 7.23
CA GLY A 50 2.63 5.67 8.65
C GLY A 50 3.35 4.60 9.47
N ALA A 51 3.92 4.99 10.63
CA ALA A 51 4.60 4.03 11.50
C ALA A 51 3.64 3.48 12.56
N ARG A 52 3.13 2.25 12.39
CA ARG A 52 2.10 1.67 13.25
C ARG A 52 2.58 1.40 14.69
N GLY A 53 3.84 0.99 14.86
CA GLY A 53 4.32 0.42 16.12
C GLY A 53 3.98 -1.06 16.28
N GLU A 54 3.99 -1.52 17.52
CA GLU A 54 4.05 -2.95 17.85
C GLU A 54 2.72 -3.70 17.97
N SER A 55 1.57 -3.03 17.87
CA SER A 55 0.27 -3.70 17.99
C SER A 55 -0.67 -3.31 16.86
N TYR A 56 -1.31 -4.32 16.27
CA TYR A 56 -2.32 -4.12 15.23
C TYR A 56 -3.70 -3.74 15.81
N VAL A 57 -4.02 -4.27 16.99
CA VAL A 57 -5.39 -4.31 17.55
C VAL A 57 -5.60 -3.22 18.60
N SER A 58 -4.62 -3.04 19.48
CA SER A 58 -4.66 -2.10 20.61
C SER A 58 -3.44 -1.19 20.62
N GLY A 59 -2.91 -0.90 19.43
CA GLY A 59 -1.74 -0.05 19.24
C GLY A 59 -2.03 1.42 19.55
N ILE A 60 -0.94 2.16 19.76
CA ILE A 60 -1.00 3.61 19.87
C ILE A 60 -1.35 4.23 18.52
N THR A 61 -1.97 5.41 18.51
CA THR A 61 -2.26 6.10 17.26
C THR A 61 -0.99 6.56 16.53
N ALA A 62 -1.08 6.69 15.22
CA ALA A 62 0.00 7.14 14.33
C ALA A 62 -0.53 8.09 13.26
N ALA A 63 0.34 8.92 12.71
CA ALA A 63 -0.01 9.78 11.59
C ALA A 63 -0.27 8.94 10.33
N CYS A 64 -1.45 9.06 9.75
CA CYS A 64 -1.86 8.38 8.52
C CYS A 64 -1.67 9.30 7.32
N PHE A 65 -0.66 8.97 6.51
CA PHE A 65 -0.33 9.68 5.27
C PHE A 65 -1.15 9.12 4.09
N PRO A 66 -1.22 9.82 2.95
CA PRO A 66 -1.86 9.29 1.75
C PRO A 66 -1.24 7.96 1.33
N CYS A 67 -2.06 7.09 0.74
CA CYS A 67 -1.59 5.81 0.19
C CYS A 67 -0.56 6.03 -0.93
N SER A 68 0.27 5.03 -1.19
CA SER A 68 1.38 5.13 -2.13
C SER A 68 0.93 5.47 -3.56
N THR A 69 -0.25 5.08 -4.01
CA THR A 69 -0.75 5.47 -5.34
C THR A 69 -1.07 6.95 -5.43
N ALA A 70 -1.53 7.58 -4.33
CA ALA A 70 -1.67 9.03 -4.25
C ALA A 70 -0.31 9.72 -4.34
N VAL A 71 0.72 9.16 -3.69
CA VAL A 71 2.10 9.66 -3.77
C VAL A 71 2.67 9.46 -5.17
N GLY A 72 2.42 8.31 -5.80
CA GLY A 72 2.78 8.02 -7.19
C GLY A 72 2.18 9.05 -8.14
N ALA A 73 0.93 9.44 -7.89
CA ALA A 73 0.23 10.44 -8.67
C ALA A 73 0.83 11.86 -8.56
N THR A 74 1.66 12.14 -7.55
CA THR A 74 2.35 13.43 -7.43
C THR A 74 3.38 13.62 -8.54
N PHE A 75 4.02 12.55 -9.04
CA PHE A 75 5.23 12.60 -9.87
C PHE A 75 6.30 13.53 -9.29
N ASP A 76 6.48 13.50 -7.97
CA ASP A 76 7.32 14.44 -7.23
C ASP A 76 8.26 13.70 -6.26
N SER A 77 9.52 13.55 -6.67
CA SER A 77 10.55 12.93 -5.85
C SER A 77 10.91 13.75 -4.60
N GLU A 78 10.69 15.06 -4.60
CA GLU A 78 10.93 15.89 -3.41
C GLU A 78 9.87 15.59 -2.34
N GLN A 79 8.61 15.45 -2.74
CA GLN A 79 7.53 15.04 -1.83
C GLN A 79 7.73 13.63 -1.30
N ALA A 80 8.18 12.68 -2.14
CA ALA A 80 8.51 11.32 -1.67
C ALA A 80 9.68 11.32 -0.65
N TYR A 81 10.69 12.16 -0.84
CA TYR A 81 11.77 12.35 0.14
C TYR A 81 11.24 12.91 1.47
N MET A 82 10.41 13.94 1.42
CA MET A 82 9.81 14.53 2.61
C MET A 82 8.87 13.56 3.33
N LEU A 83 8.14 12.72 2.58
CA LEU A 83 7.31 11.67 3.13
C LEU A 83 8.14 10.64 3.92
N GLY A 84 9.23 10.13 3.32
CA GLY A 84 10.13 9.22 4.02
C GLY A 84 10.72 9.85 5.29
N LYS A 85 11.06 11.14 5.25
CA LYS A 85 11.55 11.89 6.41
C LYS A 85 10.50 11.97 7.52
N GLU A 86 9.25 12.32 7.21
CA GLU A 86 8.18 12.44 8.21
C GLU A 86 7.76 11.10 8.80
N ILE A 87 7.66 10.04 8.00
CA ILE A 87 7.37 8.69 8.53
C ILE A 87 8.54 8.17 9.37
N ALA A 88 9.79 8.51 9.05
CA ALA A 88 10.92 8.18 9.92
C ALA A 88 10.90 8.90 11.26
N LYS A 89 10.45 10.17 11.31
CA LYS A 89 10.19 10.86 12.58
C LYS A 89 9.11 10.16 13.40
N GLU A 90 8.01 9.74 12.76
CA GLU A 90 6.97 8.89 13.38
C GLU A 90 7.56 7.57 13.90
N THR A 91 8.43 6.93 13.13
CA THR A 91 9.08 5.65 13.50
C THR A 91 9.89 5.78 14.80
N LYS A 92 10.59 6.90 14.98
CA LYS A 92 11.30 7.23 16.24
C LYS A 92 10.34 7.35 17.42
N THR A 93 9.11 7.86 17.23
CA THR A 93 8.11 7.94 18.32
C THR A 93 7.63 6.57 18.78
N LYS A 94 7.72 5.55 17.93
CA LYS A 94 7.44 4.13 18.23
C LYS A 94 8.68 3.37 18.73
N SER A 95 9.78 4.09 18.98
CA SER A 95 11.09 3.53 19.36
C SER A 95 11.60 2.44 18.40
N ALA A 96 11.20 2.50 17.13
CA ALA A 96 11.66 1.58 16.10
C ALA A 96 12.88 2.14 15.35
N ASN A 97 13.71 1.23 14.84
CA ASN A 97 14.95 1.53 14.12
C ASN A 97 14.81 1.27 12.61
N VAL A 98 13.88 0.39 12.25
CA VAL A 98 13.64 -0.07 10.88
C VAL A 98 12.18 0.20 10.54
N LEU A 99 11.97 0.87 9.41
CA LEU A 99 10.67 1.05 8.78
C LEU A 99 10.52 0.04 7.64
N LEU A 100 9.44 -0.73 7.65
CA LEU A 100 9.14 -1.76 6.66
C LEU A 100 8.46 -1.15 5.42
N ALA A 101 9.18 -0.25 4.75
CA ALA A 101 8.73 0.57 3.63
C ALA A 101 9.92 1.03 2.77
N PRO A 102 9.69 1.46 1.51
CA PRO A 102 8.41 1.51 0.81
C PRO A 102 8.01 0.18 0.15
N THR A 103 6.73 0.01 -0.16
CA THR A 103 6.25 -1.09 -1.00
C THR A 103 6.36 -0.66 -2.48
N ILE A 104 7.02 -1.47 -3.31
CA ILE A 104 7.46 -1.11 -4.67
C ILE A 104 7.19 -2.22 -5.71
N ASN A 105 6.24 -3.12 -5.43
CA ASN A 105 5.70 -4.07 -6.41
C ASN A 105 5.00 -3.33 -7.56
N ILE A 106 4.81 -3.99 -8.71
CA ILE A 106 4.23 -3.35 -9.90
C ILE A 106 2.70 -3.45 -9.87
N ILE A 107 1.99 -2.37 -10.21
CA ILE A 107 0.55 -2.45 -10.47
C ILE A 107 0.34 -3.12 -11.83
N ARG A 108 0.24 -4.45 -11.82
CA ARG A 108 0.06 -5.29 -13.02
C ARG A 108 -1.40 -5.43 -13.43
N SER A 109 -2.28 -5.61 -12.45
CA SER A 109 -3.73 -5.78 -12.62
C SER A 109 -4.44 -4.72 -11.77
N PRO A 110 -5.58 -4.15 -12.21
CA PRO A 110 -6.37 -3.26 -11.35
C PRO A 110 -6.92 -3.99 -10.12
N LEU A 111 -7.01 -5.31 -10.12
CA LEU A 111 -7.60 -6.08 -9.02
C LEU A 111 -6.63 -6.40 -7.86
N GLY A 112 -5.35 -6.09 -7.98
CA GLY A 112 -4.35 -6.38 -6.94
C GLY A 112 -4.74 -5.82 -5.57
N GLY A 113 -4.75 -6.69 -4.55
CA GLY A 113 -5.21 -6.35 -3.20
C GLY A 113 -4.42 -5.21 -2.54
N ARG A 114 -3.13 -5.10 -2.86
CA ARG A 114 -2.20 -4.10 -2.31
C ARG A 114 -1.81 -3.03 -3.32
N ASN A 115 -2.58 -2.82 -4.38
CA ASN A 115 -2.28 -1.77 -5.37
C ASN A 115 -2.14 -0.39 -4.72
N TYR A 116 -2.99 -0.05 -3.75
CA TYR A 116 -2.91 1.19 -2.97
C TYR A 116 -1.57 1.37 -2.23
N GLU A 117 -0.84 0.28 -1.98
CA GLU A 117 0.36 0.26 -1.17
C GLU A 117 1.64 0.49 -2.00
N THR A 118 1.57 0.40 -3.32
CA THR A 118 2.68 0.73 -4.24
C THR A 118 2.41 2.02 -5.03
N TYR A 119 3.38 2.50 -5.80
CA TYR A 119 3.28 3.82 -6.45
C TYR A 119 2.60 3.78 -7.82
N SER A 120 2.88 2.79 -8.68
CA SER A 120 2.61 2.92 -10.13
C SER A 120 2.63 1.57 -10.88
N GLU A 121 2.20 1.57 -12.13
CA GLU A 121 2.45 0.48 -13.09
C GLU A 121 3.82 0.60 -13.80
N ASP A 122 4.45 1.78 -13.71
CA ASP A 122 5.70 2.09 -14.39
C ASP A 122 6.92 1.92 -13.47
N PRO A 123 7.91 1.08 -13.84
CA PRO A 123 9.04 0.76 -12.99
C PRO A 123 9.99 1.94 -12.74
N TYR A 124 10.11 2.88 -13.68
CA TYR A 124 10.97 4.05 -13.51
C TYR A 124 10.35 5.04 -12.51
N LEU A 125 9.03 5.28 -12.60
CA LEU A 125 8.32 6.10 -11.62
C LEU A 125 8.42 5.49 -10.21
N ILE A 126 8.18 4.18 -10.07
CA ILE A 126 8.32 3.49 -8.78
C ILE A 126 9.75 3.66 -8.24
N GLY A 127 10.75 3.28 -9.02
CA GLY A 127 12.14 3.28 -8.57
C GLY A 127 12.62 4.66 -8.12
N THR A 128 12.31 5.70 -8.88
CA THR A 128 12.73 7.08 -8.54
C THR A 128 12.06 7.63 -7.28
N LEU A 129 10.75 7.43 -7.11
CA LEU A 129 10.03 7.85 -5.90
C LEU A 129 10.48 7.05 -4.67
N ALA A 130 10.65 5.74 -4.82
CA ALA A 130 11.13 4.86 -3.77
C ALA A 130 12.55 5.24 -3.32
N SER A 131 13.45 5.52 -4.25
CA SER A 131 14.81 6.00 -3.94
C SER A 131 14.77 7.28 -3.11
N ALA A 132 13.88 8.21 -3.45
CA ALA A 132 13.72 9.44 -2.69
C ALA A 132 13.19 9.18 -1.28
N PHE A 133 12.17 8.33 -1.14
CA PHE A 133 11.63 7.91 0.15
C PHE A 133 12.69 7.24 1.05
N VAL A 134 13.49 6.34 0.49
CA VAL A 134 14.58 5.65 1.21
C VAL A 134 15.60 6.66 1.72
N ARG A 135 16.04 7.61 0.88
CA ARG A 135 16.95 8.69 1.32
C ARG A 135 16.32 9.54 2.43
N GLY A 136 15.01 9.81 2.34
CA GLY A 136 14.25 10.52 3.38
C GLY A 136 14.34 9.82 4.73
N CYS A 137 14.02 8.52 4.76
CA CYS A 137 14.07 7.71 5.97
C CYS A 137 15.48 7.64 6.58
N GLN A 138 16.48 7.34 5.74
CA GLN A 138 17.85 7.14 6.19
C GLN A 138 18.51 8.45 6.63
N SER A 139 18.07 9.61 6.10
CA SER A 139 18.53 10.92 6.58
C SER A 139 18.13 11.20 8.03
N GLU A 140 17.09 10.52 8.52
CA GLU A 140 16.65 10.56 9.92
C GLU A 140 17.26 9.41 10.76
N GLY A 141 18.17 8.60 10.21
CA GLY A 141 18.77 7.47 10.94
C GLY A 141 17.85 6.26 11.10
N ILE A 142 16.75 6.20 10.33
CA ILE A 142 15.85 5.05 10.27
C ILE A 142 16.16 4.24 9.02
N ALA A 143 16.34 2.93 9.17
CA ALA A 143 16.55 2.03 8.04
C ALA A 143 15.24 1.88 7.25
N ALA A 144 15.28 2.15 5.95
CA ALA A 144 14.20 1.77 5.04
C ALA A 144 14.38 0.31 4.59
N THR A 145 13.26 -0.33 4.26
CA THR A 145 13.19 -1.73 3.81
C THR A 145 12.27 -1.81 2.59
N PRO A 146 12.77 -1.50 1.37
CA PRO A 146 11.98 -1.65 0.16
C PRO A 146 11.47 -3.08 0.02
N LYS A 147 10.19 -3.23 -0.33
CA LYS A 147 9.49 -4.53 -0.32
C LYS A 147 8.47 -4.65 -1.46
N HIS A 148 8.09 -5.83 -1.92
CA HIS A 148 8.63 -7.14 -1.53
C HIS A 148 9.44 -7.68 -2.72
N PHE A 149 10.67 -8.10 -2.45
CA PHE A 149 11.66 -8.51 -3.44
C PHE A 149 11.54 -10.01 -3.73
N VAL A 150 10.95 -10.44 -4.84
CA VAL A 150 10.31 -9.66 -5.93
C VAL A 150 9.04 -10.35 -6.41
N ALA A 151 8.26 -9.69 -7.27
CA ALA A 151 7.12 -10.28 -8.00
C ALA A 151 5.92 -10.74 -7.14
N ASN A 152 5.58 -9.98 -6.10
CA ASN A 152 4.41 -10.20 -5.23
C ASN A 152 3.23 -9.32 -5.65
N GLU A 153 2.71 -9.50 -6.87
CA GLU A 153 1.64 -8.66 -7.43
C GLU A 153 0.23 -9.21 -7.23
N SER A 154 0.07 -10.38 -6.60
CA SER A 154 -1.23 -10.98 -6.24
C SER A 154 -1.19 -11.48 -4.80
N GLU A 155 -2.27 -11.23 -4.06
CA GLU A 155 -2.40 -11.68 -2.68
C GLU A 155 -2.96 -13.11 -2.59
N LYS A 156 -3.71 -13.56 -3.60
CA LYS A 156 -4.26 -14.91 -3.65
C LYS A 156 -3.15 -15.96 -3.55
N SER A 157 -3.16 -16.73 -2.46
CA SER A 157 -2.17 -17.78 -2.19
C SER A 157 -0.70 -17.31 -2.26
N ARG A 158 -0.41 -16.04 -1.97
CA ARG A 158 0.94 -15.43 -2.06
C ARG A 158 2.06 -16.21 -1.37
N THR A 159 1.77 -16.98 -0.31
CA THR A 159 2.76 -17.80 0.41
C THR A 159 3.05 -19.16 -0.24
N ARG A 160 2.35 -19.52 -1.31
CA ARG A 160 2.46 -20.81 -1.99
C ARG A 160 2.56 -20.70 -3.50
N MET A 161 1.99 -19.66 -4.09
CA MET A 161 1.97 -19.50 -5.55
C MET A 161 3.35 -19.19 -6.12
N THR A 162 3.51 -19.46 -7.42
CA THR A 162 4.69 -19.10 -8.20
C THR A 162 4.35 -18.04 -9.24
N SER A 163 5.11 -16.95 -9.22
CA SER A 163 5.11 -15.93 -10.27
C SER A 163 6.06 -16.40 -11.38
N ASN A 164 5.52 -16.74 -12.54
CA ASN A 164 6.28 -17.24 -13.67
C ASN A 164 6.53 -16.13 -14.68
N ILE A 165 7.79 -15.70 -14.76
CA ILE A 165 8.20 -14.50 -15.47
C ILE A 165 9.46 -14.81 -16.27
N ASP A 166 9.47 -14.46 -17.56
CA ASP A 166 10.67 -14.55 -18.37
C ASP A 166 11.75 -13.56 -17.88
N ARG A 167 13.03 -13.89 -18.13
CA ARG A 167 14.16 -13.14 -17.57
C ARG A 167 14.19 -11.68 -18.03
N GLN A 168 13.76 -11.37 -19.25
CA GLN A 168 13.76 -10.01 -19.76
C GLN A 168 12.72 -9.18 -19.02
N THR A 169 11.48 -9.67 -18.98
CA THR A 169 10.37 -9.00 -18.28
C THR A 169 10.69 -8.81 -16.79
N LEU A 170 11.23 -9.85 -16.14
CA LEU A 170 11.64 -9.78 -14.73
C LEU A 170 12.66 -8.64 -14.49
N ARG A 171 13.69 -8.51 -15.34
CA ARG A 171 14.73 -7.49 -15.21
C ARG A 171 14.23 -6.09 -15.53
N GLU A 172 13.42 -5.93 -16.57
CA GLU A 172 12.99 -4.62 -17.08
C GLU A 172 11.80 -4.03 -16.34
N ILE A 173 10.90 -4.86 -15.80
CA ILE A 173 9.67 -4.42 -15.14
C ILE A 173 9.76 -4.61 -13.63
N TYR A 174 9.96 -5.84 -13.16
CA TYR A 174 9.74 -6.16 -11.75
C TYR A 174 10.97 -5.90 -10.86
N MET A 175 12.18 -6.06 -11.40
CA MET A 175 13.44 -5.83 -10.68
C MET A 175 14.01 -4.44 -10.89
N LEU A 176 13.65 -3.74 -11.97
CA LEU A 176 14.16 -2.40 -12.27
C LEU A 176 13.91 -1.38 -11.13
N PRO A 177 12.74 -1.33 -10.47
CA PRO A 177 12.55 -0.44 -9.32
C PRO A 177 13.56 -0.67 -8.21
N PHE A 178 13.84 -1.94 -7.87
CA PHE A 178 14.81 -2.33 -6.85
C PHE A 178 16.25 -1.96 -7.26
N GLN A 179 16.59 -2.14 -8.55
CA GLN A 179 17.89 -1.74 -9.11
C GLN A 179 18.09 -0.23 -9.03
N LEU A 180 17.06 0.57 -9.35
CA LEU A 180 17.09 2.03 -9.23
C LEU A 180 17.22 2.48 -7.77
N VAL A 181 16.55 1.80 -6.84
CA VAL A 181 16.70 2.02 -5.39
C VAL A 181 18.13 1.75 -4.93
N MET A 182 18.72 0.64 -5.38
CA MET A 182 20.13 0.34 -5.13
C MET A 182 21.08 1.44 -5.63
N ARG A 183 20.88 1.89 -6.87
CA ARG A 183 21.70 2.94 -7.50
C ARG A 183 21.60 4.29 -6.79
N ASP A 184 20.39 4.70 -6.43
CA ASP A 184 20.11 6.09 -6.08
C ASP A 184 19.94 6.35 -4.58
N SER A 185 19.96 5.31 -3.73
CA SER A 185 19.61 5.49 -2.31
C SER A 185 20.39 4.67 -1.28
N ASP A 186 21.21 3.69 -1.68
CA ASP A 186 21.95 2.79 -0.76
C ASP A 186 21.03 2.26 0.37
N PRO A 187 20.00 1.46 0.06
CA PRO A 187 19.07 0.95 1.06
C PRO A 187 19.80 0.10 2.10
N TRP A 188 19.41 0.21 3.37
CA TRP A 188 20.03 -0.57 4.45
C TRP A 188 19.41 -1.94 4.65
N CYS A 189 18.17 -2.13 4.22
CA CYS A 189 17.47 -3.40 4.26
C CYS A 189 16.72 -3.66 2.94
N PHE A 190 16.44 -4.93 2.65
CA PHE A 190 15.38 -5.36 1.71
C PHE A 190 14.53 -6.42 2.39
N MET A 191 13.24 -6.49 2.01
CA MET A 191 12.36 -7.59 2.43
C MET A 191 12.06 -8.50 1.25
N THR A 192 12.25 -9.80 1.43
CA THR A 192 11.90 -10.80 0.39
C THR A 192 10.40 -10.95 0.24
N SER A 193 9.93 -11.26 -0.96
CA SER A 193 8.53 -11.65 -1.18
C SER A 193 8.16 -12.98 -0.53
N TYR A 194 6.86 -13.16 -0.32
CA TYR A 194 6.27 -14.44 0.05
C TYR A 194 6.34 -15.49 -1.06
N ASN A 195 6.09 -15.10 -2.31
CA ASN A 195 5.86 -16.03 -3.41
C ASN A 195 7.13 -16.77 -3.85
N ARG A 196 6.90 -17.80 -4.66
CA ARG A 196 7.93 -18.39 -5.51
C ARG A 196 8.09 -17.55 -6.78
N LEU A 197 9.30 -17.51 -7.31
CA LEU A 197 9.64 -16.93 -8.60
C LEU A 197 10.15 -18.07 -9.48
N ASN A 198 9.43 -18.39 -10.56
CA ASN A 198 9.76 -19.50 -11.45
C ASN A 198 10.02 -20.84 -10.71
N GLY A 199 9.21 -21.14 -9.69
CA GLY A 199 9.24 -22.40 -8.93
C GLY A 199 10.06 -22.40 -7.64
N GLU A 200 10.91 -21.40 -7.39
CA GLU A 200 11.76 -21.30 -6.18
C GLU A 200 11.30 -20.13 -5.29
N TYR A 201 11.26 -20.31 -3.96
CA TYR A 201 10.92 -19.21 -3.05
C TYR A 201 11.93 -18.08 -3.13
N CYS A 202 11.48 -16.82 -3.16
CA CYS A 202 12.38 -15.66 -3.20
C CYS A 202 13.38 -15.66 -2.02
N ALA A 203 12.92 -16.09 -0.85
CA ALA A 203 13.72 -16.25 0.37
C ALA A 203 14.80 -17.34 0.29
N ASP A 204 14.67 -18.29 -0.63
CA ASP A 204 15.56 -19.44 -0.82
C ASP A 204 16.41 -19.33 -2.09
N SER A 205 16.29 -18.24 -2.85
CA SER A 205 16.89 -18.13 -4.19
C SER A 205 18.29 -17.50 -4.15
N GLN A 206 19.32 -18.34 -4.30
CA GLN A 206 20.71 -17.90 -4.39
C GLN A 206 20.95 -16.96 -5.59
N TRP A 207 20.27 -17.21 -6.71
CA TRP A 207 20.37 -16.33 -7.88
C TRP A 207 19.88 -14.91 -7.55
N LEU A 208 18.73 -14.80 -6.88
CA LEU A 208 18.13 -13.50 -6.57
C LEU A 208 18.96 -12.74 -5.52
N LEU A 209 19.27 -13.40 -4.41
CA LEU A 209 19.80 -12.74 -3.22
C LEU A 209 21.34 -12.64 -3.20
N GLU A 210 22.07 -13.62 -3.73
CA GLU A 210 23.54 -13.55 -3.79
C GLU A 210 24.03 -13.08 -5.15
N GLU A 211 23.64 -13.73 -6.25
CA GLU A 211 24.18 -13.40 -7.57
C GLU A 211 23.73 -12.02 -8.05
N VAL A 212 22.44 -11.70 -8.00
CA VAL A 212 21.94 -10.39 -8.43
C VAL A 212 22.13 -9.33 -7.35
N LEU A 213 21.47 -9.49 -6.20
CA LEU A 213 21.40 -8.42 -5.21
C LEU A 213 22.78 -8.06 -4.63
N ARG A 214 23.59 -9.05 -4.24
CA ARG A 214 24.90 -8.78 -3.62
C ARG A 214 26.06 -8.66 -4.60
N LYS A 215 26.21 -9.60 -5.56
CA LYS A 215 27.38 -9.59 -6.46
C LYS A 215 27.18 -8.62 -7.62
N GLU A 216 26.02 -8.65 -8.28
CA GLU A 216 25.77 -7.78 -9.43
C GLU A 216 25.50 -6.34 -9.01
N TRP A 217 24.61 -6.11 -8.04
CA TRP A 217 24.22 -4.76 -7.59
C TRP A 217 25.03 -4.24 -6.40
N GLY A 218 25.83 -5.07 -5.74
CA GLY A 218 26.71 -4.62 -4.65
C GLY A 218 26.01 -4.41 -3.29
N PHE A 219 24.84 -4.98 -3.06
CA PHE A 219 24.13 -4.81 -1.79
C PHE A 219 24.90 -5.37 -0.60
N SER A 220 25.08 -4.53 0.42
CA SER A 220 25.81 -4.89 1.65
C SER A 220 24.94 -4.90 2.90
N GLY A 221 23.66 -4.51 2.78
CA GLY A 221 22.71 -4.43 3.87
C GLY A 221 22.10 -5.77 4.27
N LEU A 222 21.05 -5.68 5.09
CA LEU A 222 20.33 -6.80 5.68
C LEU A 222 19.14 -7.24 4.80
N VAL A 223 19.05 -8.52 4.47
CA VAL A 223 17.84 -9.11 3.86
C VAL A 223 16.98 -9.71 4.96
N VAL A 224 15.76 -9.23 5.08
CA VAL A 224 14.77 -9.67 6.08
C VAL A 224 13.68 -10.47 5.36
N SER A 225 13.18 -11.54 5.98
CA SER A 225 12.01 -12.23 5.42
C SER A 225 10.76 -11.37 5.58
N ASP A 226 9.77 -11.56 4.72
CA ASP A 226 8.41 -11.19 5.09
C ASP A 226 7.94 -12.04 6.30
N TRP A 227 6.86 -11.66 6.97
CA TRP A 227 6.39 -12.30 8.20
C TRP A 227 5.96 -13.75 7.95
N MET A 228 6.69 -14.70 8.52
CA MET A 228 6.57 -16.15 8.26
C MET A 228 6.98 -16.56 6.83
N GLY A 229 7.59 -15.67 6.05
CA GLY A 229 8.05 -15.88 4.68
C GLY A 229 9.43 -16.54 4.58
N THR A 230 9.75 -17.45 5.50
CA THR A 230 10.95 -18.32 5.43
C THR A 230 10.49 -19.76 5.27
N TYR A 231 11.11 -20.52 4.38
CA TYR A 231 10.62 -21.84 3.94
C TYR A 231 11.64 -22.97 4.12
N SER A 232 12.88 -22.64 4.51
CA SER A 232 13.95 -23.60 4.71
C SER A 232 14.93 -23.11 5.80
N THR A 233 15.72 -24.02 6.37
CA THR A 233 16.77 -23.68 7.34
C THR A 233 18.07 -23.29 6.62
N ALA A 234 18.77 -24.28 6.05
CA ALA A 234 20.09 -24.08 5.47
C ALA A 234 20.04 -23.32 4.13
N GLN A 235 19.11 -23.69 3.24
CA GLN A 235 19.03 -23.09 1.90
C GLN A 235 18.77 -21.58 1.96
N ALA A 236 17.83 -21.11 2.80
CA ALA A 236 17.53 -19.69 2.97
C ALA A 236 18.77 -18.90 3.42
N LEU A 237 19.47 -19.39 4.46
CA LEU A 237 20.63 -18.70 5.01
C LEU A 237 21.82 -18.72 4.04
N ASN A 238 22.09 -19.86 3.40
CA ASN A 238 23.14 -20.00 2.39
C ASN A 238 22.86 -19.15 1.13
N SER A 239 21.58 -18.91 0.83
CA SER A 239 21.14 -18.05 -0.26
C SER A 239 21.14 -16.58 0.10
N GLY A 240 21.45 -16.18 1.33
CA GLY A 240 21.64 -14.78 1.70
C GLY A 240 20.44 -14.10 2.38
N LEU A 241 19.42 -14.86 2.80
CA LEU A 241 18.39 -14.36 3.73
C LEU A 241 19.00 -14.19 5.12
N ASP A 242 19.18 -12.97 5.60
CA ASP A 242 19.94 -12.70 6.82
C ASP A 242 19.10 -12.81 8.10
N LEU A 243 17.83 -12.40 8.09
CA LEU A 243 16.98 -12.35 9.28
C LEU A 243 15.58 -12.94 9.03
N GLU A 244 15.19 -13.94 9.83
CA GLU A 244 13.84 -14.50 9.85
C GLU A 244 12.91 -13.68 10.75
N MET A 245 11.76 -13.30 10.21
CA MET A 245 10.67 -12.64 10.93
C MET A 245 9.37 -13.45 10.81
N PRO A 246 8.46 -13.41 11.80
CA PRO A 246 8.68 -12.96 13.19
C PRO A 246 9.32 -14.05 14.06
N GLY A 247 9.58 -13.70 15.32
CA GLY A 247 9.84 -14.66 16.40
C GLY A 247 8.56 -15.18 17.08
N PRO A 248 8.64 -16.29 17.84
CA PRO A 248 9.80 -17.17 17.95
C PRO A 248 10.05 -17.91 16.64
N THR A 249 11.32 -18.11 16.32
CA THR A 249 11.79 -18.74 15.08
C THR A 249 11.20 -20.13 14.82
N ARG A 250 10.89 -20.44 13.55
CA ARG A 250 10.52 -21.79 13.08
C ARG A 250 11.71 -22.55 12.48
N TRP A 251 12.71 -21.83 11.97
CA TRP A 251 13.78 -22.38 11.14
C TRP A 251 15.18 -22.21 11.75
N ARG A 252 15.42 -21.15 12.50
CA ARG A 252 16.74 -20.69 12.96
C ARG A 252 16.95 -20.84 14.47
N GLY A 253 16.39 -21.88 15.05
CA GLY A 253 16.70 -22.37 16.39
C GLY A 253 17.52 -23.65 16.32
N GLN A 254 17.04 -24.69 17.00
CA GLN A 254 17.66 -26.02 17.03
C GLN A 254 17.98 -26.58 15.63
N LYS A 255 17.07 -26.40 14.66
CA LYS A 255 17.30 -26.86 13.28
C LYS A 255 18.56 -26.25 12.65
N LEU A 256 18.85 -24.97 12.91
CA LEU A 256 20.04 -24.33 12.34
C LEU A 256 21.32 -24.80 13.04
N LEU A 257 21.26 -25.08 14.35
CA LEU A 257 22.39 -25.70 15.05
C LEU A 257 22.73 -27.07 14.46
N GLU A 258 21.71 -27.89 14.16
CA GLU A 258 21.88 -29.20 13.51
C GLU A 258 22.50 -29.08 12.11
N GLU A 259 22.08 -28.10 11.30
CA GLU A 259 22.66 -27.87 9.96
C GLU A 259 24.11 -27.35 10.01
N ILE A 260 24.48 -26.63 11.08
CA ILE A 260 25.87 -26.20 11.33
C ILE A 260 26.73 -27.41 11.74
N GLU A 261 26.23 -28.24 12.66
CA GLU A 261 26.92 -29.46 13.09
C GLU A 261 27.12 -30.43 11.91
N ALA A 262 26.13 -30.55 11.02
CA ALA A 262 26.20 -31.33 9.79
C ALA A 262 27.13 -30.73 8.72
N GLY A 263 27.54 -29.46 8.86
CA GLY A 263 28.38 -28.74 7.90
C GLY A 263 27.64 -28.23 6.65
N THR A 264 26.31 -28.36 6.60
CA THR A 264 25.46 -27.82 5.52
C THR A 264 25.43 -26.29 5.55
N VAL A 265 25.54 -25.69 6.74
CA VAL A 265 25.75 -24.25 6.95
C VAL A 265 27.13 -24.04 7.56
N THR A 266 27.96 -23.23 6.91
CA THR A 266 29.28 -22.89 7.46
C THR A 266 29.17 -21.78 8.50
N THR A 267 30.07 -21.78 9.48
CA THR A 267 30.19 -20.68 10.45
C THR A 267 30.48 -19.34 9.77
N GLU A 268 31.20 -19.34 8.65
CA GLU A 268 31.44 -18.13 7.84
C GLU A 268 30.13 -17.56 7.26
N THR A 269 29.21 -18.40 6.82
CA THR A 269 27.90 -17.97 6.29
C THR A 269 27.05 -17.35 7.39
N LEU A 270 27.03 -17.98 8.58
CA LEU A 270 26.38 -17.44 9.76
C LEU A 270 26.98 -16.08 10.17
N ASP A 271 28.32 -15.99 10.23
CA ASP A 271 29.04 -14.77 10.62
C ASP A 271 28.74 -13.58 9.70
N LYS A 272 28.58 -13.81 8.38
CA LYS A 272 28.18 -12.76 7.43
C LYS A 272 26.80 -12.19 7.77
N SER A 273 25.82 -13.05 8.05
CA SER A 273 24.45 -12.66 8.39
C SER A 273 24.39 -11.93 9.73
N VAL A 274 25.04 -12.48 10.77
CA VAL A 274 25.19 -11.83 12.08
C VAL A 274 25.87 -10.47 11.96
N GLY A 275 26.90 -10.36 11.14
CA GLY A 275 27.60 -9.10 10.90
C GLY A 275 26.71 -8.02 10.31
N ARG A 276 25.77 -8.38 9.42
CA ARG A 276 24.80 -7.44 8.83
C ARG A 276 23.78 -6.97 9.87
N VAL A 277 23.32 -7.85 10.77
CA VAL A 277 22.44 -7.47 11.89
C VAL A 277 23.15 -6.48 12.82
N ILE A 278 24.39 -6.77 13.21
CA ILE A 278 25.19 -5.89 14.07
C ILE A 278 25.46 -4.54 13.39
N GLU A 279 25.78 -4.55 12.09
CA GLU A 279 26.04 -3.32 11.33
C GLU A 279 24.77 -2.46 11.20
N LEU A 280 23.60 -3.07 11.04
CA LEU A 280 22.33 -2.34 11.04
C LEU A 280 22.08 -1.66 12.39
N ALA A 281 22.31 -2.35 13.51
CA ALA A 281 22.22 -1.75 14.85
C ALA A 281 23.21 -0.59 15.03
N ARG A 282 24.39 -0.64 14.40
CA ARG A 282 25.35 0.48 14.37
C ARG A 282 24.84 1.65 13.53
N LYS A 283 24.42 1.39 12.28
CA LYS A 283 23.93 2.41 11.34
C LYS A 283 22.74 3.19 11.89
N THR A 284 21.84 2.50 12.59
CA THR A 284 20.65 3.10 13.23
C THR A 284 20.96 3.78 14.59
N GLY A 285 22.22 3.79 15.02
CA GLY A 285 22.64 4.40 16.29
C GLY A 285 22.21 3.63 17.54
N ARG A 286 21.66 2.42 17.41
CA ARG A 286 21.05 1.65 18.51
C ARG A 286 22.03 1.28 19.62
N PHE A 287 23.32 1.12 19.31
CA PHE A 287 24.36 0.95 20.33
C PHE A 287 24.49 2.16 21.27
N GLY A 288 24.24 3.38 20.78
CA GLY A 288 24.30 4.61 21.57
C GLY A 288 23.01 4.93 22.35
N ASP A 289 21.87 4.41 21.89
CA ASP A 289 20.57 4.50 22.59
C ASP A 289 19.94 3.10 22.72
N PRO A 290 20.49 2.22 23.58
CA PRO A 290 20.10 0.81 23.63
C PRO A 290 18.75 0.54 24.31
N ILE A 291 18.21 1.52 25.03
CA ILE A 291 16.96 1.36 25.79
C ILE A 291 15.79 1.62 24.85
N GLU A 292 14.84 0.68 24.80
CA GLU A 292 13.55 0.92 24.14
C GLU A 292 12.66 1.76 25.06
N LYS A 293 12.20 2.91 24.56
CA LYS A 293 11.29 3.81 25.28
C LYS A 293 9.84 3.44 24.94
N PRO A 294 8.86 3.71 25.82
CA PRO A 294 7.45 3.51 25.50
C PRO A 294 7.07 4.22 24.20
N GLU A 295 6.24 3.58 23.38
CA GLU A 295 5.73 4.19 22.15
C GLU A 295 4.87 5.42 22.48
N ARG A 296 4.92 6.43 21.60
CA ARG A 296 4.17 7.68 21.74
C ARG A 296 3.41 7.99 20.45
N SER A 297 2.27 8.63 20.61
CA SER A 297 1.57 9.35 19.54
C SER A 297 1.89 10.83 19.72
N VAL A 298 2.43 11.45 18.68
CA VAL A 298 2.81 12.86 18.71
C VAL A 298 2.20 13.53 17.49
N GLU A 299 1.19 14.37 17.72
CA GLU A 299 0.68 15.26 16.69
C GLU A 299 1.66 16.41 16.46
N ASP A 300 1.88 16.73 15.18
CA ASP A 300 2.78 17.78 14.74
C ASP A 300 2.08 18.61 13.66
N PRO A 301 1.74 19.89 13.92
CA PRO A 301 1.03 20.73 12.95
C PRO A 301 1.72 20.85 11.59
N GLU A 302 3.06 20.85 11.53
CA GLU A 302 3.78 20.90 10.26
C GLU A 302 3.61 19.59 9.49
N ARG A 303 3.57 18.45 10.20
CA ARG A 303 3.24 17.15 9.60
C ARG A 303 1.81 17.10 9.09
N LEU A 304 0.84 17.62 9.85
CA LEU A 304 -0.56 17.68 9.41
C LEU A 304 -0.72 18.54 8.15
N GLU A 305 -0.04 19.67 8.08
CA GLU A 305 0.01 20.50 6.87
C GLU A 305 0.67 19.76 5.71
N PHE A 306 1.77 19.03 5.96
CA PHE A 306 2.40 18.21 4.94
C PHE A 306 1.47 17.09 4.43
N ILE A 307 0.78 16.35 5.30
CA ILE A 307 -0.23 15.34 4.94
C ILE A 307 -1.31 15.97 4.06
N THR A 308 -1.80 17.16 4.44
CA THR A 308 -2.81 17.89 3.67
C THR A 308 -2.31 18.27 2.27
N SER A 309 -1.07 18.79 2.18
CA SER A 309 -0.50 19.29 0.93
C SER A 309 -0.15 18.16 -0.04
N ILE A 310 0.52 17.09 0.41
CA ILE A 310 0.86 15.93 -0.43
C ILE A 310 -0.40 15.20 -0.91
N ALA A 311 -1.43 15.09 -0.06
CA ALA A 311 -2.73 14.57 -0.46
C ALA A 311 -3.34 15.37 -1.61
N ALA A 312 -3.40 16.70 -1.48
CA ALA A 312 -3.96 17.59 -2.49
C ALA A 312 -3.14 17.58 -3.80
N ASP A 313 -1.82 17.54 -3.71
CA ASP A 313 -0.91 17.49 -4.87
C ASP A 313 -0.97 16.16 -5.64
N GLY A 314 -1.39 15.07 -4.99
CA GLY A 314 -1.62 13.76 -5.60
C GLY A 314 -3.00 13.59 -6.23
N MET A 315 -3.98 14.46 -5.93
CA MET A 315 -5.32 14.34 -6.52
C MET A 315 -5.29 14.59 -8.03
N VAL A 316 -6.03 13.76 -8.77
CA VAL A 316 -6.08 13.81 -10.23
C VAL A 316 -7.47 14.23 -10.68
N LEU A 317 -7.58 15.42 -11.26
CA LEU A 317 -8.80 15.87 -11.91
C LEU A 317 -8.89 15.20 -13.28
N LEU A 318 -9.89 14.35 -13.50
CA LEU A 318 -9.99 13.52 -14.72
C LEU A 318 -11.05 14.03 -15.69
N LYS A 319 -12.01 14.80 -15.20
CA LYS A 319 -13.03 15.47 -16.02
C LYS A 319 -13.47 16.75 -15.32
N ASN A 320 -13.67 17.85 -16.06
CA ASN A 320 -14.14 19.12 -15.52
C ASN A 320 -14.85 19.95 -16.61
N ASP A 321 -16.00 19.47 -17.06
CA ASP A 321 -16.81 20.15 -18.05
C ASP A 321 -17.43 21.43 -17.47
N ASN A 322 -17.60 22.45 -18.32
CA ASN A 322 -18.23 23.72 -17.97
C ASN A 322 -17.55 24.48 -16.80
N ASN A 323 -16.30 24.16 -16.48
CA ASN A 323 -15.54 24.76 -15.36
C ASN A 323 -16.32 24.72 -14.04
N ILE A 324 -16.92 23.57 -13.70
CA ILE A 324 -17.61 23.39 -12.41
C ILE A 324 -16.64 23.58 -11.26
N LEU A 325 -15.44 23.01 -11.37
CA LEU A 325 -14.33 23.27 -10.47
C LEU A 325 -13.39 24.35 -11.04
N PRO A 326 -12.81 25.20 -10.17
CA PRO A 326 -13.01 25.24 -8.72
C PRO A 326 -14.37 25.82 -8.31
N LEU A 327 -14.91 25.36 -7.19
CA LEU A 327 -16.15 25.85 -6.61
C LEU A 327 -16.01 27.30 -6.15
N SER A 328 -17.04 28.10 -6.42
CA SER A 328 -17.13 29.44 -5.84
C SER A 328 -17.55 29.34 -4.37
N PRO A 329 -16.90 30.06 -3.43
CA PRO A 329 -17.27 30.02 -2.01
C PRO A 329 -18.68 30.55 -1.72
N LYS A 330 -19.36 31.17 -2.69
CA LYS A 330 -20.71 31.72 -2.56
C LYS A 330 -21.82 30.71 -2.85
N VAL A 331 -21.50 29.56 -3.43
CA VAL A 331 -22.49 28.57 -3.83
C VAL A 331 -22.86 27.67 -2.66
N SER A 332 -24.12 27.24 -2.60
CA SER A 332 -24.54 26.16 -1.72
C SER A 332 -24.12 24.81 -2.31
N VAL A 333 -23.57 23.93 -1.47
CA VAL A 333 -23.01 22.64 -1.88
C VAL A 333 -23.77 21.50 -1.21
N ALA A 334 -24.30 20.58 -1.99
CA ALA A 334 -24.78 19.30 -1.49
C ALA A 334 -23.59 18.34 -1.35
N VAL A 335 -23.30 17.89 -0.13
CA VAL A 335 -22.21 16.97 0.23
C VAL A 335 -22.82 15.60 0.49
N ILE A 336 -22.64 14.67 -0.45
CA ILE A 336 -23.43 13.44 -0.53
C ILE A 336 -22.53 12.20 -0.51
N GLY A 337 -22.96 11.14 0.17
CA GLY A 337 -22.36 9.80 0.09
C GLY A 337 -21.58 9.41 1.35
N HIS A 338 -21.39 8.09 1.53
CA HIS A 338 -20.80 7.53 2.74
C HIS A 338 -19.43 8.13 3.05
N HIS A 339 -18.56 8.23 2.04
CA HIS A 339 -17.22 8.77 2.20
C HIS A 339 -17.16 10.28 2.47
N ALA A 340 -18.28 10.99 2.34
CA ALA A 340 -18.35 12.39 2.74
C ALA A 340 -18.32 12.57 4.26
N LEU A 341 -18.75 11.53 5.00
CA LEU A 341 -18.82 11.48 6.46
C LEU A 341 -17.76 10.53 7.04
N HIS A 342 -17.59 9.36 6.41
CA HIS A 342 -16.66 8.30 6.83
C HIS A 342 -15.67 8.00 5.70
N PRO A 343 -14.68 8.88 5.46
CA PRO A 343 -13.73 8.71 4.36
C PRO A 343 -12.82 7.49 4.58
N SER A 344 -12.52 6.77 3.51
CA SER A 344 -11.42 5.80 3.52
C SER A 344 -10.09 6.53 3.46
N ILE A 345 -9.32 6.46 4.54
CA ILE A 345 -8.05 7.22 4.64
C ILE A 345 -6.81 6.42 4.23
N GLY A 346 -6.91 5.09 4.14
CA GLY A 346 -5.85 4.17 3.72
C GLY A 346 -6.43 2.81 3.35
N GLY A 347 -5.64 1.94 2.73
CA GLY A 347 -6.03 0.55 2.50
C GLY A 347 -5.83 -0.33 3.74
N GLY A 348 -6.18 -1.62 3.63
CA GLY A 348 -6.12 -2.60 4.71
C GLY A 348 -4.72 -3.09 5.05
N GLY A 349 -4.64 -4.30 5.60
CA GLY A 349 -3.35 -4.99 5.76
C GLY A 349 -2.37 -4.39 6.77
N SER A 350 -1.10 -4.75 6.58
CA SER A 350 0.08 -4.25 7.30
C SER A 350 0.33 -2.75 7.09
N ALA A 351 -0.18 -2.14 6.03
CA ALA A 351 -0.10 -0.69 5.85
C ALA A 351 -1.08 0.07 6.75
N LYS A 352 -2.14 -0.58 7.27
CA LYS A 352 -3.13 0.09 8.12
C LYS A 352 -2.48 0.65 9.39
N VAL A 353 -2.78 1.90 9.71
CA VAL A 353 -2.50 2.53 11.00
C VAL A 353 -3.80 2.92 11.70
N LEU A 354 -3.78 2.99 13.03
CA LEU A 354 -4.82 3.66 13.79
C LEU A 354 -4.53 5.16 13.77
N ALA A 355 -5.28 5.92 12.98
CA ALA A 355 -5.04 7.35 12.80
C ALA A 355 -5.24 8.14 14.12
N GLN A 356 -4.52 9.25 14.26
CA GLN A 356 -4.66 10.17 15.41
C GLN A 356 -6.05 10.81 15.46
N HIS A 357 -6.54 11.21 14.28
CA HIS A 357 -7.87 11.73 14.04
C HIS A 357 -8.21 11.53 12.56
N ILE A 358 -9.42 11.91 12.15
CA ILE A 358 -9.85 11.88 10.74
C ILE A 358 -10.70 13.12 10.48
N ILE A 359 -10.33 13.92 9.47
CA ILE A 359 -11.14 15.04 9.00
C ILE A 359 -11.98 14.58 7.82
N SER A 360 -13.31 14.51 7.99
CA SER A 360 -14.23 14.14 6.92
C SER A 360 -14.28 15.21 5.81
N PRO A 361 -14.61 14.86 4.56
CA PRO A 361 -14.83 15.86 3.51
C PRO A 361 -15.89 16.92 3.85
N LEU A 362 -16.95 16.53 4.56
CA LEU A 362 -17.95 17.47 5.07
C LEU A 362 -17.33 18.47 6.05
N ASP A 363 -16.53 18.00 7.00
CA ASP A 363 -15.88 18.86 7.99
C ASP A 363 -14.81 19.75 7.36
N GLY A 364 -14.07 19.23 6.38
CA GLY A 364 -13.13 20.00 5.59
C GLY A 364 -13.78 21.19 4.86
N LEU A 365 -14.93 20.97 4.21
CA LEU A 365 -15.69 22.04 3.56
C LEU A 365 -16.31 23.03 4.56
N LYS A 366 -16.86 22.54 5.68
CA LYS A 366 -17.39 23.39 6.76
C LYS A 366 -16.31 24.27 7.37
N ALA A 367 -15.09 23.74 7.56
CA ALA A 367 -13.94 24.50 8.06
C ALA A 367 -13.55 25.67 7.14
N GLN A 368 -13.88 25.57 5.84
CA GLN A 368 -13.72 26.65 4.85
C GLN A 368 -14.97 27.55 4.72
N SER A 369 -15.92 27.46 5.67
CA SER A 369 -17.18 28.23 5.68
C SER A 369 -18.07 28.03 4.45
N VAL A 370 -17.98 26.86 3.80
CA VAL A 370 -18.87 26.51 2.68
C VAL A 370 -20.28 26.23 3.20
N ASN A 371 -21.29 26.75 2.51
CA ASN A 371 -22.69 26.48 2.83
C ASN A 371 -23.08 25.05 2.40
N CYS A 372 -22.88 24.08 3.29
CA CYS A 372 -23.12 22.67 3.03
C CYS A 372 -24.52 22.21 3.48
N ARG A 373 -25.23 21.56 2.57
CA ARG A 373 -26.28 20.58 2.91
C ARG A 373 -25.70 19.19 2.74
N HIS A 374 -26.12 18.20 3.51
CA HIS A 374 -25.54 16.86 3.40
C HIS A 374 -26.60 15.76 3.43
N ALA A 375 -26.27 14.65 2.78
CA ALA A 375 -27.02 13.40 2.87
C ALA A 375 -26.01 12.24 2.90
N PRO A 376 -26.20 11.22 3.76
CA PRO A 376 -25.25 10.13 3.90
C PRO A 376 -25.18 9.24 2.64
N GLY A 377 -26.19 9.29 1.76
CA GLY A 377 -26.27 8.43 0.59
C GLY A 377 -26.41 6.96 0.99
N VAL A 378 -25.64 6.09 0.37
CA VAL A 378 -25.72 4.63 0.58
C VAL A 378 -24.49 4.14 1.36
N PRO A 379 -24.63 3.16 2.27
CA PRO A 379 -23.51 2.58 3.01
C PRO A 379 -22.48 1.90 2.09
N VAL A 380 -21.20 1.98 2.44
CA VAL A 380 -20.11 1.32 1.71
C VAL A 380 -19.19 0.62 2.69
N PHE A 381 -19.07 -0.71 2.60
CA PHE A 381 -18.20 -1.50 3.46
C PHE A 381 -17.89 -2.88 2.84
N GLY A 382 -16.74 -3.47 3.23
CA GLY A 382 -16.41 -4.87 2.96
C GLY A 382 -17.16 -5.80 3.93
N ALA A 383 -16.64 -5.95 5.15
CA ALA A 383 -17.43 -6.45 6.28
C ALA A 383 -18.16 -5.30 7.01
N LEU A 384 -19.20 -5.65 7.76
CA LEU A 384 -20.04 -4.68 8.45
C LEU A 384 -19.21 -3.83 9.46
N PRO A 385 -19.44 -2.51 9.57
CA PRO A 385 -18.76 -1.68 10.56
C PRO A 385 -19.15 -2.05 12.00
N HIS A 386 -18.36 -1.60 12.98
CA HIS A 386 -18.81 -1.64 14.37
C HIS A 386 -19.98 -0.66 14.56
N ALA A 387 -20.81 -0.94 15.56
CA ALA A 387 -21.79 0.03 16.03
C ALA A 387 -21.11 1.34 16.44
N GLU A 388 -21.80 2.46 16.20
CA GLU A 388 -21.33 3.77 16.62
C GLU A 388 -21.14 3.80 18.15
N PRO A 389 -20.05 4.38 18.67
CA PRO A 389 -19.76 4.36 20.10
C PRO A 389 -20.89 4.90 20.97
N GLU A 390 -21.70 5.86 20.50
CA GLU A 390 -22.82 6.39 21.29
C GLU A 390 -24.01 5.43 21.43
N THR A 391 -24.07 4.40 20.58
CA THR A 391 -25.12 3.37 20.60
C THR A 391 -24.79 2.21 21.54
N LEU A 392 -23.56 2.15 22.06
CA LEU A 392 -23.05 1.06 22.87
C LEU A 392 -22.70 1.51 24.29
N SER A 393 -23.06 0.70 25.29
CA SER A 393 -22.38 0.75 26.58
C SER A 393 -20.95 0.21 26.46
N PRO A 394 -20.03 0.51 27.40
CA PRO A 394 -18.75 -0.19 27.48
C PRO A 394 -18.95 -1.72 27.42
N VAL A 395 -18.09 -2.40 26.66
CA VAL A 395 -18.19 -3.84 26.46
C VAL A 395 -17.42 -4.56 27.56
N GLN A 396 -18.09 -5.43 28.29
CA GLN A 396 -17.43 -6.30 29.26
C GLN A 396 -17.00 -7.59 28.56
N LEU A 397 -15.70 -7.77 28.37
CA LEU A 397 -15.10 -9.01 27.89
C LEU A 397 -14.71 -9.89 29.09
N ARG A 398 -15.14 -11.14 29.08
CA ARG A 398 -14.74 -12.18 30.03
C ARG A 398 -14.17 -13.38 29.31
N TRP A 399 -13.13 -13.94 29.89
CA TRP A 399 -12.42 -15.12 29.41
C TRP A 399 -12.58 -16.26 30.41
N PHE A 400 -12.88 -17.44 29.91
CA PHE A 400 -13.13 -18.64 30.71
C PHE A 400 -12.19 -19.76 30.26
N ASN A 401 -11.44 -20.35 31.19
CA ASN A 401 -10.57 -21.50 30.93
C ASN A 401 -11.39 -22.82 30.97
N SER A 402 -12.47 -22.84 30.20
CA SER A 402 -13.47 -23.91 30.06
C SER A 402 -14.15 -23.81 28.70
N SER A 403 -14.76 -24.89 28.23
CA SER A 403 -15.67 -24.90 27.08
C SER A 403 -17.10 -24.43 27.45
N VAL A 404 -17.38 -24.17 28.72
CA VAL A 404 -18.68 -23.68 29.22
C VAL A 404 -18.55 -22.23 29.68
N VAL A 405 -19.33 -21.34 29.05
CA VAL A 405 -19.36 -19.91 29.41
C VAL A 405 -19.84 -19.75 30.85
N GLY A 406 -19.11 -18.97 31.65
CA GLY A 406 -19.39 -18.75 33.07
C GLY A 406 -18.59 -19.64 34.02
N GLU A 407 -17.98 -20.72 33.54
CA GLU A 407 -17.15 -21.61 34.37
C GLU A 407 -15.67 -21.23 34.29
N ARG A 408 -14.97 -21.26 35.43
CA ARG A 408 -13.51 -21.01 35.51
C ARG A 408 -13.08 -19.69 34.86
N LEU A 409 -13.65 -18.59 35.35
CA LEU A 409 -13.24 -17.23 34.95
C LEU A 409 -11.72 -17.08 35.08
N ALA A 410 -11.07 -16.77 33.97
CA ALA A 410 -9.63 -16.61 33.88
C ALA A 410 -9.23 -15.13 33.92
N HIS A 411 -9.98 -14.29 33.22
CA HIS A 411 -9.72 -12.85 33.12
C HIS A 411 -10.99 -12.09 32.73
N GLU A 412 -11.09 -10.84 33.14
CA GLU A 412 -12.14 -9.93 32.69
C GLU A 412 -11.60 -8.52 32.50
N GLN A 413 -12.11 -7.82 31.49
CA GLN A 413 -11.73 -6.46 31.17
C GLN A 413 -12.86 -5.71 30.46
N ALA A 414 -12.90 -4.39 30.63
CA ALA A 414 -13.71 -3.52 29.80
C ALA A 414 -12.95 -3.19 28.51
N ILE A 415 -13.63 -3.28 27.37
CA ILE A 415 -13.12 -2.89 26.05
C ILE A 415 -14.12 -1.93 25.38
N THR A 416 -13.64 -1.18 24.39
CA THR A 416 -14.44 -0.14 23.71
C THR A 416 -15.33 -0.69 22.62
N LEU A 417 -14.88 -1.73 21.92
CA LEU A 417 -15.58 -2.37 20.81
C LEU A 417 -15.77 -3.86 21.11
N PRO A 418 -16.87 -4.48 20.65
CA PRO A 418 -17.12 -5.91 20.85
C PRO A 418 -16.27 -6.77 19.90
N GLU A 419 -14.95 -6.59 19.98
CA GLU A 419 -13.94 -7.30 19.20
C GLU A 419 -12.71 -7.59 20.06
N TYR A 420 -12.17 -8.81 19.94
CA TYR A 420 -10.83 -9.13 20.40
C TYR A 420 -10.09 -9.97 19.36
N MET A 421 -8.77 -9.94 19.44
CA MET A 421 -7.89 -10.73 18.58
C MET A 421 -6.66 -11.21 19.36
N ILE A 422 -6.31 -12.47 19.19
CA ILE A 422 -5.09 -13.10 19.66
C ILE A 422 -4.17 -13.24 18.45
N LYS A 423 -3.21 -12.31 18.28
CA LYS A 423 -2.30 -12.28 17.13
C LYS A 423 -0.84 -12.23 17.54
N GLU A 424 -0.41 -11.16 18.19
CA GLU A 424 1.00 -10.91 18.48
C GLU A 424 1.56 -11.81 19.60
N ALA A 425 0.73 -12.14 20.59
CA ALA A 425 1.11 -13.00 21.70
C ALA A 425 -0.09 -13.78 22.27
N TRP A 426 0.20 -14.95 22.83
CA TRP A 426 -0.78 -15.73 23.58
C TRP A 426 -0.96 -15.13 24.99
N PRO A 427 -2.20 -14.85 25.44
CA PRO A 427 -2.42 -14.32 26.78
C PRO A 427 -2.02 -15.33 27.87
N ALA A 428 -1.16 -14.91 28.80
CA ALA A 428 -0.59 -15.79 29.84
C ALA A 428 -1.64 -16.40 30.79
N TYR A 429 -2.83 -15.79 30.89
CA TYR A 429 -3.94 -16.28 31.72
C TYR A 429 -4.82 -17.33 31.01
N LEU A 430 -4.62 -17.58 29.71
CA LEU A 430 -5.44 -18.52 28.93
C LEU A 430 -4.78 -19.89 28.77
N ASN A 431 -5.57 -20.94 28.93
CA ASN A 431 -5.26 -22.28 28.42
C ASN A 431 -5.82 -22.47 26.99
N LYS A 432 -5.40 -23.53 26.30
CA LYS A 432 -5.84 -23.80 24.92
C LYS A 432 -7.34 -24.05 24.78
N GLU A 433 -7.98 -24.57 25.83
CA GLU A 433 -9.43 -24.73 25.90
C GLU A 433 -10.06 -23.52 26.59
N TYR A 434 -10.56 -22.57 25.81
CA TYR A 434 -11.21 -21.38 26.34
C TYR A 434 -12.51 -21.04 25.62
N CYS A 435 -13.36 -20.26 26.29
CA CYS A 435 -14.45 -19.51 25.68
C CYS A 435 -14.49 -18.08 26.22
N THR A 436 -15.20 -17.20 25.53
CA THR A 436 -15.36 -15.80 25.90
C THR A 436 -16.82 -15.38 25.92
N SER A 437 -17.10 -14.34 26.69
CA SER A 437 -18.36 -13.60 26.66
C SER A 437 -18.06 -12.12 26.55
N MET A 438 -18.57 -11.46 25.51
CA MET A 438 -18.66 -10.01 25.44
C MET A 438 -20.10 -9.60 25.72
N SER A 439 -20.33 -8.74 26.71
CA SER A 439 -21.67 -8.27 27.07
C SER A 439 -21.74 -6.75 27.11
N PHE A 440 -22.79 -6.20 26.54
CA PHE A 440 -23.04 -4.75 26.46
C PHE A 440 -24.53 -4.47 26.23
N THR A 441 -24.92 -3.21 26.37
CA THR A 441 -26.24 -2.72 25.98
C THR A 441 -26.11 -1.98 24.65
N LEU A 442 -26.99 -2.29 23.71
CA LEU A 442 -27.12 -1.62 22.42
C LEU A 442 -28.42 -0.83 22.40
N ARG A 443 -28.35 0.42 21.94
CA ARG A 443 -29.50 1.31 21.76
C ARG A 443 -29.53 1.81 20.30
N PRO A 444 -30.30 1.16 19.40
CA PRO A 444 -30.37 1.54 18.00
C PRO A 444 -30.96 2.94 17.85
N MET A 445 -30.53 3.66 16.82
CA MET A 445 -31.01 5.00 16.46
C MET A 445 -32.21 4.95 15.53
N THR A 446 -32.37 3.87 14.77
CA THR A 446 -33.45 3.68 13.81
C THR A 446 -34.39 2.56 14.23
N SER A 447 -35.59 2.52 13.63
CA SER A 447 -36.51 1.40 13.77
C SER A 447 -36.56 0.64 12.46
N GLY A 448 -36.60 -0.68 12.52
CA GLY A 448 -36.68 -1.56 11.34
C GLY A 448 -35.73 -2.75 11.42
N SER A 449 -35.48 -3.37 10.27
CA SER A 449 -34.61 -4.54 10.16
C SER A 449 -33.14 -4.11 10.15
N HIS A 450 -32.48 -4.25 11.30
CA HIS A 450 -31.06 -3.98 11.52
C HIS A 450 -30.23 -5.18 11.12
N VAL A 451 -28.97 -4.97 10.74
CA VAL A 451 -28.06 -6.06 10.35
C VAL A 451 -27.01 -6.23 11.44
N PHE A 452 -26.84 -7.45 11.92
CA PHE A 452 -25.72 -7.87 12.75
C PHE A 452 -24.77 -8.73 11.93
N SER A 453 -23.48 -8.69 12.29
CA SER A 453 -22.45 -9.52 11.67
C SER A 453 -21.58 -10.16 12.75
N VAL A 454 -21.38 -11.47 12.64
CA VAL A 454 -20.50 -12.23 13.53
C VAL A 454 -19.28 -12.70 12.74
N ILE A 455 -18.11 -12.26 13.16
CA ILE A 455 -16.82 -12.62 12.58
C ILE A 455 -16.01 -13.32 13.67
N THR A 456 -15.67 -14.60 13.48
CA THR A 456 -14.84 -15.33 14.44
C THR A 456 -14.14 -16.50 13.77
N THR A 457 -12.99 -16.90 14.29
CA THR A 457 -12.30 -18.13 13.84
C THR A 457 -12.91 -19.39 14.45
N GLY A 458 -13.55 -19.27 15.62
CA GLY A 458 -14.26 -20.36 16.28
C GLY A 458 -15.74 -20.45 15.90
N LYS A 459 -16.54 -21.08 16.75
CA LYS A 459 -18.01 -20.94 16.73
C LYS A 459 -18.44 -19.79 17.64
N ALA A 460 -19.66 -19.28 17.45
CA ALA A 460 -20.21 -18.24 18.30
C ALA A 460 -21.74 -18.31 18.43
N ASP A 461 -22.25 -17.85 19.56
CA ASP A 461 -23.66 -17.63 19.85
C ASP A 461 -23.89 -16.14 20.12
N VAL A 462 -24.98 -15.59 19.58
CA VAL A 462 -25.43 -14.24 19.93
C VAL A 462 -26.74 -14.35 20.69
N LEU A 463 -26.78 -13.69 21.84
CA LEU A 463 -27.96 -13.59 22.68
C LEU A 463 -28.43 -12.14 22.75
N VAL A 464 -29.74 -11.96 22.72
CA VAL A 464 -30.42 -10.67 22.89
C VAL A 464 -31.43 -10.81 24.01
N ASN A 465 -31.30 -10.00 25.05
CA ASN A 465 -32.15 -10.05 26.26
C ASN A 465 -32.18 -11.45 26.91
N GLY A 466 -31.11 -12.24 26.74
CA GLY A 466 -30.98 -13.60 27.27
C GLY A 466 -31.43 -14.70 26.31
N ASP A 467 -32.11 -14.37 25.22
CA ASP A 467 -32.53 -15.35 24.22
C ASP A 467 -31.46 -15.51 23.13
N LYS A 468 -31.09 -16.75 22.82
CA LYS A 468 -30.18 -17.05 21.71
C LYS A 468 -30.89 -16.78 20.37
N VAL A 469 -30.44 -15.74 19.67
CA VAL A 469 -31.03 -15.30 18.39
C VAL A 469 -30.24 -15.77 17.17
N PHE A 470 -28.95 -16.08 17.34
CA PHE A 470 -28.09 -16.49 16.24
C PHE A 470 -27.03 -17.50 16.68
N TYR A 471 -26.71 -18.44 15.79
CA TYR A 471 -25.59 -19.36 15.91
C TYR A 471 -24.71 -19.24 14.67
N ARG A 472 -23.42 -19.00 14.90
CA ARG A 472 -22.39 -19.05 13.87
C ARG A 472 -21.58 -20.35 14.03
N PRO A 473 -21.64 -21.29 13.07
CA PRO A 473 -20.73 -22.43 13.06
C PRO A 473 -19.29 -21.99 12.76
N GLN A 474 -18.32 -22.83 13.11
CA GLN A 474 -16.93 -22.62 12.73
C GLN A 474 -16.72 -22.93 11.24
N GLU A 475 -15.83 -22.18 10.57
CA GLU A 475 -15.38 -22.54 9.22
C GLU A 475 -14.55 -23.83 9.25
N THR A 476 -14.63 -24.61 8.18
CA THR A 476 -13.79 -25.81 7.97
C THR A 476 -12.45 -25.49 7.33
N VAL A 477 -12.32 -24.28 6.75
CA VAL A 477 -11.09 -23.78 6.12
C VAL A 477 -10.83 -22.38 6.66
N LEU A 478 -9.65 -22.22 7.26
CA LEU A 478 -9.14 -20.94 7.73
C LEU A 478 -7.76 -20.73 7.13
N LEU A 479 -7.44 -19.47 6.87
CA LEU A 479 -6.09 -18.99 6.60
C LEU A 479 -5.69 -18.06 7.74
N PRO A 480 -4.40 -17.84 8.01
CA PRO A 480 -3.97 -16.82 8.96
C PRO A 480 -4.71 -15.50 8.70
N GLU A 481 -4.71 -15.03 7.45
CA GLU A 481 -5.28 -13.77 7.00
C GLU A 481 -6.81 -13.67 7.21
N SER A 482 -7.53 -14.78 7.37
CA SER A 482 -8.99 -14.81 7.41
C SER A 482 -9.60 -13.92 8.49
N PHE A 483 -8.96 -13.78 9.65
CA PHE A 483 -9.53 -13.00 10.76
C PHE A 483 -8.98 -11.56 10.85
N TYR A 484 -7.71 -11.35 10.52
CA TYR A 484 -7.10 -10.03 10.71
C TYR A 484 -7.06 -9.17 9.43
N PHE A 485 -7.14 -9.78 8.24
CA PHE A 485 -7.18 -9.05 6.97
C PHE A 485 -8.48 -9.28 6.19
N TYR A 486 -8.94 -10.53 6.02
CA TYR A 486 -10.09 -10.87 5.16
C TYR A 486 -11.37 -11.17 5.93
N LYS A 487 -11.79 -10.25 6.79
CA LYS A 487 -12.95 -10.43 7.69
C LYS A 487 -14.24 -10.81 6.96
N ALA A 488 -14.50 -10.20 5.80
CA ALA A 488 -15.68 -10.48 4.98
C ALA A 488 -15.82 -11.97 4.60
N LYS A 489 -14.70 -12.71 4.46
CA LYS A 489 -14.73 -14.12 4.07
C LYS A 489 -15.37 -15.03 5.12
N ILE A 490 -15.18 -14.70 6.39
CA ILE A 490 -15.66 -15.49 7.54
C ILE A 490 -16.83 -14.81 8.27
N GLU A 491 -17.32 -13.71 7.71
CA GLU A 491 -18.48 -12.99 8.20
C GLU A 491 -19.75 -13.81 8.00
N ARG A 492 -20.63 -13.83 9.00
CA ARG A 492 -22.01 -14.30 8.86
C ARG A 492 -22.96 -13.25 9.40
N ARG A 493 -23.92 -12.84 8.56
CA ARG A 493 -24.89 -11.79 8.87
C ARG A 493 -26.24 -12.39 9.26
N PHE A 494 -26.94 -11.72 10.16
CA PHE A 494 -28.35 -11.96 10.45
C PHE A 494 -29.05 -10.63 10.71
N THR A 495 -30.37 -10.63 10.64
CA THR A 495 -31.17 -9.42 10.87
C THR A 495 -32.03 -9.55 12.11
N LEU A 496 -32.29 -8.42 12.75
CA LEU A 496 -33.24 -8.29 13.84
C LEU A 496 -34.05 -7.01 13.66
N ASP A 497 -35.36 -7.12 13.88
CA ASP A 497 -36.21 -5.95 14.00
C ASP A 497 -36.00 -5.30 15.36
N MET A 498 -35.59 -4.03 15.35
CA MET A 498 -35.33 -3.26 16.56
C MET A 498 -36.06 -1.91 16.51
N ILE A 499 -36.30 -1.32 17.68
CA ILE A 499 -37.03 -0.07 17.85
C ILE A 499 -36.06 1.02 18.31
N ALA A 500 -36.08 2.15 17.61
CA ALA A 500 -35.25 3.31 17.90
C ALA A 500 -35.35 3.71 19.38
N GLY A 501 -34.20 3.87 20.02
CA GLY A 501 -34.08 4.32 21.41
C GLY A 501 -34.41 3.26 22.46
N GLN A 502 -34.88 2.06 22.11
CA GLN A 502 -35.07 0.95 23.03
C GLN A 502 -33.72 0.29 23.35
N GLU A 503 -33.49 -0.08 24.61
CA GLU A 503 -32.25 -0.76 25.01
C GLU A 503 -32.38 -2.29 24.83
N TYR A 504 -31.32 -2.91 24.33
CA TYR A 504 -31.19 -4.34 24.14
C TYR A 504 -29.91 -4.83 24.80
N LYS A 505 -30.01 -5.81 25.69
CA LYS A 505 -28.82 -6.46 26.26
C LYS A 505 -28.29 -7.47 25.27
N ILE A 506 -27.07 -7.26 24.80
CA ILE A 506 -26.39 -8.12 23.81
C ILE A 506 -25.30 -8.93 24.50
N GLU A 507 -25.19 -10.20 24.14
CA GLU A 507 -24.07 -11.05 24.51
C GLU A 507 -23.54 -11.80 23.27
N LEU A 508 -22.23 -11.72 23.03
CA LEU A 508 -21.51 -12.56 22.08
C LEU A 508 -20.71 -13.59 22.89
N HIS A 509 -21.10 -14.85 22.79
CA HIS A 509 -20.34 -15.97 23.33
C HIS A 509 -19.53 -16.59 22.19
N SER A 510 -18.23 -16.80 22.38
CA SER A 510 -17.38 -17.42 21.37
C SER A 510 -16.42 -18.45 21.98
N TRP A 511 -15.97 -19.40 21.18
CA TRP A 511 -15.14 -20.51 21.63
C TRP A 511 -13.81 -20.56 20.89
N ALA A 512 -12.80 -21.15 21.55
CA ALA A 512 -11.53 -21.47 20.92
C ALA A 512 -11.73 -22.21 19.58
N THR A 513 -10.88 -21.89 18.62
CA THR A 513 -10.89 -22.55 17.30
C THR A 513 -10.43 -24.00 17.45
N ASP A 514 -10.95 -24.88 16.60
CA ASP A 514 -10.53 -26.28 16.55
C ASP A 514 -8.98 -26.41 16.49
N PRO A 515 -8.35 -27.16 17.41
CA PRO A 515 -6.90 -27.31 17.46
C PRO A 515 -6.27 -27.87 16.19
N GLU A 516 -6.97 -28.72 15.44
CA GLU A 516 -6.50 -29.29 14.19
C GLU A 516 -6.40 -28.21 13.11
N LEU A 517 -7.40 -27.33 13.00
CA LEU A 517 -7.34 -26.20 12.07
C LEU A 517 -6.27 -25.19 12.47
N LEU A 518 -6.18 -24.87 13.75
CA LEU A 518 -5.16 -23.97 14.30
C LEU A 518 -3.73 -24.44 14.01
N SER A 519 -3.49 -25.75 14.11
CA SER A 519 -2.17 -26.33 13.79
C SER A 519 -1.72 -26.05 12.36
N LYS A 520 -2.65 -25.80 11.42
CA LYS A 520 -2.38 -25.53 10.01
C LYS A 520 -2.10 -24.05 9.71
N ILE A 521 -2.49 -23.12 10.60
CA ILE A 521 -2.45 -21.67 10.34
C ILE A 521 -1.58 -20.88 11.32
N GLY A 522 -0.75 -21.53 12.13
CA GLY A 522 0.20 -20.84 13.02
C GLY A 522 0.07 -21.21 14.50
N GLY A 523 -0.62 -22.30 14.82
CA GLY A 523 -0.74 -22.77 16.19
C GLY A 523 -1.82 -22.00 16.93
N THR A 524 -1.54 -21.53 18.15
CA THR A 524 -2.57 -20.94 19.02
C THR A 524 -2.90 -19.47 18.73
N ILE A 525 -2.13 -18.81 17.86
CA ILE A 525 -2.38 -17.42 17.45
C ILE A 525 -3.39 -17.36 16.28
N PHE A 526 -3.73 -16.14 15.83
CA PHE A 526 -4.73 -15.84 14.79
C PHE A 526 -6.14 -16.29 15.15
N GLN A 527 -6.55 -16.03 16.39
CA GLN A 527 -7.91 -16.28 16.85
C GLN A 527 -8.60 -14.98 17.20
N GLY A 528 -9.93 -14.95 17.14
CA GLY A 528 -10.68 -13.83 17.66
C GLY A 528 -12.17 -13.94 17.41
N ALA A 529 -12.90 -12.96 17.94
CA ALA A 529 -14.33 -12.81 17.71
C ALA A 529 -14.70 -11.33 17.68
N SER A 530 -15.69 -10.99 16.86
CA SER A 530 -16.20 -9.65 16.64
C SER A 530 -17.71 -9.70 16.38
N LEU A 531 -18.46 -8.80 17.01
CA LEU A 531 -19.87 -8.55 16.72
C LEU A 531 -20.01 -7.15 16.12
N ARG A 532 -20.52 -7.08 14.90
CA ARG A 532 -20.72 -5.86 14.13
C ARG A 532 -22.20 -5.56 14.00
N PHE A 533 -22.54 -4.29 13.79
CA PHE A 533 -23.92 -3.84 13.78
C PHE A 533 -24.08 -2.66 12.84
N MET A 534 -25.17 -2.69 12.06
CA MET A 534 -25.58 -1.61 11.19
C MET A 534 -27.06 -1.31 11.42
N GLU A 535 -27.33 -0.01 11.54
CA GLU A 535 -28.67 0.57 11.58
C GLU A 535 -29.52 0.15 10.37
N HIS A 536 -30.84 0.16 10.53
CA HIS A 536 -31.74 -0.03 9.39
C HIS A 536 -31.61 1.17 8.43
N VAL A 537 -31.30 0.89 7.16
CA VAL A 537 -31.24 1.90 6.11
C VAL A 537 -32.20 1.53 4.99
N ASP A 538 -33.21 2.36 4.75
CA ASP A 538 -34.05 2.30 3.55
C ASP A 538 -33.26 2.89 2.37
N ILE A 539 -32.57 2.02 1.62
CA ILE A 539 -31.67 2.42 0.53
C ILE A 539 -32.39 3.24 -0.55
N PRO A 540 -33.55 2.82 -1.10
CA PRO A 540 -34.32 3.66 -2.04
C PRO A 540 -34.63 5.05 -1.48
N ARG A 541 -35.04 5.13 -0.21
CA ARG A 541 -35.31 6.42 0.44
C ARG A 541 -34.06 7.26 0.59
N ALA A 542 -32.93 6.67 1.00
CA ALA A 542 -31.66 7.36 1.18
C ALA A 542 -31.14 7.96 -0.15
N ILE A 543 -31.28 7.23 -1.25
CA ILE A 543 -30.96 7.73 -2.60
C ILE A 543 -31.88 8.89 -2.98
N GLN A 544 -33.19 8.77 -2.72
CA GLN A 544 -34.15 9.84 -2.99
C GLN A 544 -33.82 11.12 -2.18
N ASP A 545 -33.54 10.98 -0.89
CA ASP A 545 -33.20 12.10 0.00
C ASP A 545 -31.90 12.79 -0.47
N ALA A 546 -30.89 12.03 -0.89
CA ALA A 546 -29.67 12.58 -1.48
C ALA A 546 -29.94 13.38 -2.76
N ALA A 547 -30.77 12.85 -3.66
CA ALA A 547 -31.15 13.55 -4.89
C ALA A 547 -31.93 14.86 -4.60
N VAL A 548 -32.80 14.87 -3.60
CA VAL A 548 -33.51 16.09 -3.14
C VAL A 548 -32.54 17.13 -2.58
N VAL A 549 -31.57 16.69 -1.76
CA VAL A 549 -30.53 17.58 -1.22
C VAL A 549 -29.68 18.17 -2.36
N ALA A 550 -29.34 17.37 -3.36
CA ALA A 550 -28.67 17.83 -4.58
C ALA A 550 -29.49 18.88 -5.35
N ALA A 551 -30.77 18.63 -5.58
CA ALA A 551 -31.67 19.55 -6.29
C ALA A 551 -31.83 20.91 -5.58
N SER A 552 -31.72 20.91 -4.25
CA SER A 552 -31.83 22.12 -3.43
C SER A 552 -30.56 22.97 -3.35
N SER A 553 -29.46 22.52 -3.95
CA SER A 553 -28.13 23.15 -3.88
C SER A 553 -27.61 23.55 -5.25
N ASP A 554 -26.72 24.54 -5.31
CA ASP A 554 -26.19 25.07 -6.58
C ASP A 554 -25.21 24.11 -7.27
N VAL A 555 -24.55 23.25 -6.49
CA VAL A 555 -23.60 22.20 -6.91
C VAL A 555 -23.79 20.99 -6.00
N ALA A 556 -23.66 19.78 -6.56
CA ALA A 556 -23.57 18.55 -5.76
C ALA A 556 -22.16 17.96 -5.84
N VAL A 557 -21.65 17.48 -4.71
CA VAL A 557 -20.40 16.74 -4.60
C VAL A 557 -20.70 15.38 -3.99
N VAL A 558 -20.57 14.33 -4.80
CA VAL A 558 -20.88 12.95 -4.43
C VAL A 558 -19.58 12.20 -4.17
N PHE A 559 -19.42 11.70 -2.96
CA PHE A 559 -18.25 10.95 -2.49
C PHE A 559 -18.53 9.45 -2.56
N VAL A 560 -17.77 8.76 -3.41
CA VAL A 560 -17.88 7.31 -3.68
C VAL A 560 -16.52 6.66 -3.60
N GLY A 561 -16.48 5.33 -3.64
CA GLY A 561 -15.22 4.59 -3.69
C GLY A 561 -15.27 3.25 -2.98
N THR A 562 -14.11 2.88 -2.44
CA THR A 562 -13.84 1.60 -1.80
C THR A 562 -13.38 1.84 -0.35
N THR A 563 -13.12 0.75 0.38
CA THR A 563 -12.68 0.79 1.78
C THR A 563 -11.42 -0.04 1.98
N ASN A 564 -10.81 0.09 3.15
CA ASN A 564 -9.71 -0.77 3.59
C ASN A 564 -10.08 -2.25 3.75
N GLU A 565 -11.37 -2.60 3.65
CA GLU A 565 -11.85 -3.99 3.63
C GLU A 565 -12.22 -4.48 2.21
N LEU A 566 -12.14 -3.59 1.21
CA LEU A 566 -12.28 -3.94 -0.20
C LEU A 566 -10.91 -3.93 -0.90
N GLU A 567 -10.01 -3.06 -0.47
CA GLU A 567 -8.61 -3.00 -0.90
C GLU A 567 -7.70 -3.27 0.32
N SER A 568 -7.21 -4.50 0.43
CA SER A 568 -6.40 -4.95 1.56
C SER A 568 -5.38 -6.00 1.15
N GLU A 569 -4.28 -6.04 1.89
CA GLU A 569 -3.45 -7.23 2.01
C GLU A 569 -4.27 -8.49 2.33
N GLY A 570 -3.84 -9.63 1.80
CA GLY A 570 -4.38 -10.97 2.08
C GLY A 570 -5.34 -11.51 1.02
N TYR A 571 -5.88 -10.66 0.15
CA TYR A 571 -6.76 -11.06 -0.95
C TYR A 571 -6.77 -10.02 -2.06
N ASP A 572 -7.02 -10.47 -3.29
CA ASP A 572 -7.26 -9.59 -4.42
C ASP A 572 -8.74 -9.24 -4.52
N ARG A 573 -9.07 -8.13 -5.19
CA ARG A 573 -10.45 -7.74 -5.46
C ARG A 573 -11.10 -8.71 -6.45
N ASP A 574 -12.37 -9.02 -6.21
CA ASP A 574 -13.16 -9.85 -7.14
C ASP A 574 -13.68 -9.06 -8.36
N THR A 575 -13.78 -7.73 -8.25
CA THR A 575 -14.27 -6.85 -9.31
C THR A 575 -13.66 -5.45 -9.23
N MET A 576 -13.67 -4.73 -10.35
CA MET A 576 -13.41 -3.29 -10.41
C MET A 576 -14.65 -2.45 -10.04
N ASP A 577 -15.83 -3.06 -9.99
CA ASP A 577 -17.09 -2.33 -9.84
C ASP A 577 -17.23 -1.72 -8.43
N LEU A 578 -17.82 -0.53 -8.38
CA LEU A 578 -18.47 -0.06 -7.17
C LEU A 578 -19.77 -0.85 -6.96
N THR A 579 -20.35 -0.74 -5.78
CA THR A 579 -21.66 -1.35 -5.49
C THR A 579 -22.75 -0.72 -6.37
N SER A 580 -23.77 -1.50 -6.75
CA SER A 580 -24.93 -0.99 -7.52
C SER A 580 -25.56 0.25 -6.89
N ASP A 581 -25.69 0.26 -5.57
CA ASP A 581 -26.30 1.37 -4.83
C ASP A 581 -25.51 2.68 -4.98
N GLN A 582 -24.19 2.60 -5.16
CA GLN A 582 -23.35 3.78 -5.40
C GLN A 582 -23.59 4.32 -6.82
N TYR A 583 -23.74 3.44 -7.81
CA TYR A 583 -24.10 3.85 -9.16
C TYR A 583 -25.50 4.48 -9.22
N ASP A 584 -26.48 3.88 -8.55
CA ASP A 584 -27.84 4.40 -8.47
C ASP A 584 -27.88 5.76 -7.74
N LEU A 585 -27.08 5.93 -6.67
CA LEU A 585 -26.91 7.21 -5.99
C LEU A 585 -26.36 8.29 -6.93
N ILE A 586 -25.27 8.01 -7.66
CA ILE A 586 -24.67 8.97 -8.60
C ILE A 586 -25.69 9.37 -9.66
N ASN A 587 -26.35 8.38 -10.29
CA ASN A 587 -27.30 8.59 -11.37
C ASN A 587 -28.52 9.40 -10.90
N ALA A 588 -29.06 9.11 -9.71
CA ALA A 588 -30.17 9.88 -9.14
C ALA A 588 -29.77 11.34 -8.84
N VAL A 589 -28.54 11.56 -8.33
CA VAL A 589 -28.05 12.91 -8.02
C VAL A 589 -27.80 13.73 -9.28
N VAL A 590 -27.07 13.21 -10.27
CA VAL A 590 -26.74 13.96 -11.49
C VAL A 590 -27.97 14.26 -12.34
N ALA A 591 -29.00 13.40 -12.29
CA ALA A 591 -30.27 13.64 -12.95
C ALA A 591 -31.02 14.88 -12.40
N LEU A 592 -30.86 15.20 -11.11
CA LEU A 592 -31.51 16.36 -10.48
C LEU A 592 -30.58 17.57 -10.32
N ASN A 593 -29.27 17.38 -10.35
CA ASN A 593 -28.30 18.46 -10.36
C ASN A 593 -27.23 18.21 -11.45
N PRO A 594 -27.32 18.86 -12.62
CA PRO A 594 -26.35 18.68 -13.70
C PRO A 594 -24.99 19.35 -13.40
N ARG A 595 -24.82 20.00 -12.25
CA ARG A 595 -23.53 20.49 -11.74
C ARG A 595 -23.03 19.56 -10.64
N THR A 596 -22.89 18.27 -10.98
CA THR A 596 -22.38 17.25 -10.05
C THR A 596 -20.88 17.03 -10.24
N VAL A 597 -20.15 17.04 -9.13
CA VAL A 597 -18.77 16.57 -9.01
C VAL A 597 -18.80 15.21 -8.33
N VAL A 598 -18.21 14.20 -8.95
CA VAL A 598 -17.96 12.91 -8.28
C VAL A 598 -16.51 12.89 -7.79
N VAL A 599 -16.33 12.64 -6.50
CA VAL A 599 -15.03 12.48 -5.83
C VAL A 599 -14.86 11.01 -5.44
N ASN A 600 -13.87 10.33 -6.03
CA ASN A 600 -13.63 8.91 -5.81
C ASN A 600 -12.46 8.67 -4.83
N LEU A 601 -12.72 7.89 -3.79
CA LEU A 601 -11.75 7.45 -2.79
C LEU A 601 -11.48 5.95 -2.99
N SER A 602 -10.52 5.63 -3.86
CA SER A 602 -10.03 4.26 -4.07
C SER A 602 -8.53 4.26 -4.29
N GLY A 603 -7.85 3.18 -3.91
CA GLY A 603 -6.41 3.03 -4.12
C GLY A 603 -6.02 2.57 -5.53
N SER A 604 -6.98 2.00 -6.26
CA SER A 604 -6.83 1.41 -7.59
C SER A 604 -8.04 1.75 -8.49
N PRO A 605 -7.99 1.52 -9.82
CA PRO A 605 -9.08 1.85 -10.73
C PRO A 605 -10.40 1.17 -10.33
N VAL A 606 -11.50 1.90 -10.46
CA VAL A 606 -12.88 1.38 -10.34
C VAL A 606 -13.62 1.55 -11.66
N THR A 607 -14.63 0.73 -11.91
CA THR A 607 -15.45 0.86 -13.13
C THR A 607 -16.27 2.15 -13.06
N VAL A 608 -16.03 3.08 -13.99
CA VAL A 608 -16.72 4.39 -14.05
C VAL A 608 -17.71 4.51 -15.21
N SER A 609 -17.70 3.57 -16.16
CA SER A 609 -18.58 3.56 -17.32
C SER A 609 -20.09 3.65 -16.99
N PRO A 610 -20.60 3.18 -15.82
CA PRO A 610 -22.01 3.36 -15.47
C PRO A 610 -22.45 4.82 -15.28
N PHE A 611 -21.53 5.78 -15.09
CA PHE A 611 -21.89 7.17 -14.79
C PHE A 611 -21.04 8.24 -15.50
N ILE A 612 -19.83 7.91 -15.97
CA ILE A 612 -18.82 8.92 -16.38
C ILE A 612 -19.28 9.83 -17.52
N ASP A 613 -20.12 9.33 -18.43
CA ASP A 613 -20.63 10.11 -19.55
C ASP A 613 -21.66 11.17 -19.11
N GLN A 614 -22.39 10.91 -18.02
CA GLN A 614 -23.42 11.80 -17.48
C GLN A 614 -22.86 12.80 -16.47
N VAL A 615 -21.77 12.42 -15.78
CA VAL A 615 -21.14 13.26 -14.75
C VAL A 615 -20.19 14.27 -15.39
N PRO A 616 -20.37 15.58 -15.18
CA PRO A 616 -19.53 16.60 -15.81
C PRO A 616 -18.16 16.79 -15.15
N CYS A 617 -17.98 16.37 -13.89
CA CYS A 617 -16.72 16.53 -13.19
C CYS A 617 -16.37 15.28 -12.37
N PHE A 618 -15.15 14.76 -12.54
CA PHE A 618 -14.65 13.57 -11.86
C PHE A 618 -13.25 13.83 -11.28
N LEU A 619 -13.12 13.68 -9.96
CA LEU A 619 -11.89 13.88 -9.20
C LEU A 619 -11.48 12.58 -8.52
N GLN A 620 -10.29 12.08 -8.83
CA GLN A 620 -9.67 10.99 -8.10
C GLN A 620 -8.94 11.53 -6.87
N ALA A 621 -9.45 11.22 -5.67
CA ALA A 621 -8.90 11.68 -4.39
C ALA A 621 -8.01 10.63 -3.69
N TRP A 622 -8.05 9.37 -4.15
CA TRP A 622 -7.33 8.25 -3.54
C TRP A 622 -7.74 8.00 -2.07
N PHE A 623 -6.94 7.23 -1.36
CA PHE A 623 -6.94 7.24 0.11
C PHE A 623 -5.97 8.33 0.59
N ALA A 624 -6.52 9.48 0.98
CA ALA A 624 -5.78 10.73 1.18
C ALA A 624 -5.23 10.94 2.61
N GLY A 625 -5.20 9.90 3.45
CA GLY A 625 -4.72 10.02 4.83
C GLY A 625 -5.68 10.77 5.76
N GLN A 626 -5.22 11.05 6.98
CA GLN A 626 -6.07 11.59 8.05
C GLN A 626 -6.62 13.02 7.78
N GLU A 627 -5.91 13.80 6.98
CA GLU A 627 -6.30 15.18 6.61
C GLU A 627 -7.08 15.25 5.29
N CYS A 628 -7.65 14.12 4.83
CA CYS A 628 -8.32 14.04 3.54
C CYS A 628 -9.38 15.13 3.32
N GLY A 629 -10.19 15.46 4.32
CA GLY A 629 -11.21 16.51 4.20
C GLY A 629 -10.61 17.89 3.92
N HIS A 630 -9.52 18.27 4.60
CA HIS A 630 -8.82 19.52 4.31
C HIS A 630 -8.19 19.50 2.92
N ALA A 631 -7.53 18.41 2.53
CA ALA A 631 -6.91 18.28 1.21
C ALA A 631 -7.93 18.40 0.08
N ILE A 632 -9.04 17.67 0.18
CA ILE A 632 -10.11 17.67 -0.83
C ILE A 632 -10.73 19.07 -0.91
N SER A 633 -11.01 19.71 0.23
CA SER A 633 -11.59 21.06 0.25
C SER A 633 -10.69 22.09 -0.46
N ARG A 634 -9.36 21.99 -0.31
CA ARG A 634 -8.41 22.89 -0.98
C ARG A 634 -8.44 22.74 -2.49
N VAL A 635 -8.55 21.52 -3.00
CA VAL A 635 -8.68 21.26 -4.44
C VAL A 635 -10.04 21.72 -4.95
N LEU A 636 -11.14 21.35 -4.28
CA LEU A 636 -12.49 21.72 -4.69
C LEU A 636 -12.67 23.25 -4.73
N LEU A 637 -12.10 24.00 -3.80
CA LEU A 637 -12.20 25.47 -3.74
C LEU A 637 -11.14 26.20 -4.57
N GLY A 638 -10.18 25.48 -5.15
CA GLY A 638 -9.09 26.08 -5.94
C GLY A 638 -8.02 26.81 -5.12
N HIS A 639 -7.92 26.52 -3.81
CA HIS A 639 -6.76 26.90 -3.01
C HIS A 639 -5.51 26.14 -3.47
N VAL A 640 -5.72 24.91 -3.94
CA VAL A 640 -4.72 24.11 -4.66
C VAL A 640 -5.24 23.89 -6.08
N ASN A 641 -4.42 24.21 -7.07
CA ASN A 641 -4.67 23.84 -8.46
C ASN A 641 -4.28 22.36 -8.63
N PRO A 642 -5.20 21.46 -9.04
CA PRO A 642 -4.89 20.04 -9.20
C PRO A 642 -3.73 19.86 -10.17
N SER A 643 -2.79 19.02 -9.76
CA SER A 643 -1.55 18.77 -10.50
C SER A 643 -1.10 17.31 -10.47
N GLY A 644 -1.90 16.44 -9.85
CA GLY A 644 -1.68 15.01 -9.89
C GLY A 644 -1.84 14.47 -11.32
N ARG A 645 -1.14 13.37 -11.59
CA ARG A 645 -1.14 12.63 -12.84
C ARG A 645 -1.42 11.17 -12.53
N LEU A 646 -2.22 10.47 -13.32
CA LEU A 646 -2.47 9.05 -13.06
C LEU A 646 -1.16 8.25 -13.07
N PRO A 647 -0.81 7.53 -11.99
CA PRO A 647 0.38 6.67 -11.98
C PRO A 647 0.08 5.28 -12.56
N MET A 648 -1.12 5.06 -13.09
CA MET A 648 -1.51 3.82 -13.74
C MET A 648 -2.59 4.09 -14.79
N SER A 649 -2.66 3.23 -15.79
CA SER A 649 -3.71 3.26 -16.80
C SER A 649 -5.03 2.82 -16.19
N TRP A 650 -6.13 3.45 -16.58
CA TRP A 650 -7.45 3.17 -16.04
C TRP A 650 -8.28 2.41 -17.09
N PRO A 651 -8.38 1.08 -17.04
CA PRO A 651 -9.17 0.33 -18.02
C PRO A 651 -10.66 0.68 -17.97
N ARG A 652 -11.36 0.55 -19.11
CA ARG A 652 -12.82 0.75 -19.16
C ARG A 652 -13.59 -0.37 -18.47
N ARG A 653 -13.09 -1.59 -18.61
CA ARG A 653 -13.61 -2.82 -18.01
C ARG A 653 -12.46 -3.66 -17.49
N ASN A 654 -12.72 -4.54 -16.54
CA ASN A 654 -11.68 -5.44 -16.05
C ASN A 654 -11.07 -6.27 -17.21
N GLU A 655 -11.88 -6.70 -18.17
CA GLU A 655 -11.46 -7.49 -19.34
C GLU A 655 -10.45 -6.78 -20.25
N ASP A 656 -10.38 -5.45 -20.19
CA ASP A 656 -9.55 -4.64 -21.07
C ASP A 656 -8.10 -4.52 -20.57
N ASN A 657 -7.78 -5.09 -19.40
CA ASN A 657 -6.44 -5.03 -18.82
C ASN A 657 -5.54 -6.20 -19.26
N PRO A 658 -4.22 -5.99 -19.43
CA PRO A 658 -3.32 -7.01 -20.00
C PRO A 658 -3.17 -8.27 -19.14
N ALA A 659 -3.42 -8.16 -17.83
CA ALA A 659 -3.31 -9.26 -16.90
C ALA A 659 -4.62 -10.03 -16.71
N TYR A 660 -5.74 -9.60 -17.30
CA TYR A 660 -7.06 -10.22 -17.12
C TYR A 660 -7.07 -11.75 -17.32
N PRO A 661 -6.47 -12.32 -18.39
CA PRO A 661 -6.51 -13.77 -18.60
C PRO A 661 -5.72 -14.57 -17.54
N ASN A 662 -4.82 -13.90 -16.83
CA ASN A 662 -3.78 -14.49 -16.00
C ASN A 662 -3.73 -13.85 -14.60
N PHE A 663 -4.86 -13.36 -14.09
CA PHE A 663 -4.95 -12.78 -12.76
C PHE A 663 -6.32 -13.05 -12.13
N PRO A 664 -6.40 -13.47 -10.85
CA PRO A 664 -5.30 -13.80 -9.94
C PRO A 664 -4.67 -15.17 -10.24
N CYS A 665 -3.84 -15.72 -9.33
CA CYS A 665 -3.25 -17.05 -9.55
C CYS A 665 -4.32 -18.14 -9.79
N ASP A 666 -3.99 -19.13 -10.60
CA ASP A 666 -4.88 -20.25 -10.90
C ASP A 666 -4.95 -21.27 -9.75
N ASP A 667 -5.75 -22.33 -9.93
CA ASP A 667 -5.91 -23.40 -8.94
C ASP A 667 -4.66 -24.31 -8.82
N ASN A 668 -3.76 -24.27 -9.80
CA ASN A 668 -2.46 -24.95 -9.75
C ASN A 668 -1.41 -24.13 -8.98
N LEU A 669 -1.79 -22.95 -8.47
CA LEU A 669 -0.91 -21.99 -7.80
C LEU A 669 0.14 -21.38 -8.73
N GLU A 670 -0.18 -21.28 -10.02
CA GLU A 670 0.65 -20.67 -11.05
C GLU A 670 0.09 -19.29 -11.40
N LEU A 671 0.95 -18.27 -11.44
CA LEU A 671 0.64 -16.93 -11.93
C LEU A 671 1.56 -16.61 -13.11
N ASN A 672 1.03 -16.71 -14.32
CA ASN A 672 1.81 -16.54 -15.56
C ASN A 672 1.79 -15.10 -16.06
N TYR A 673 2.97 -14.50 -16.22
CA TYR A 673 3.12 -13.11 -16.65
C TYR A 673 3.22 -13.04 -18.19
N GLU A 674 2.19 -13.55 -18.87
CA GLU A 674 2.17 -13.73 -20.32
C GLU A 674 2.11 -12.42 -21.11
N GLU A 675 1.66 -11.33 -20.49
CA GLU A 675 1.71 -9.99 -21.06
C GLU A 675 3.16 -9.49 -21.24
N ARG A 676 4.12 -10.12 -20.57
CA ARG A 676 5.56 -9.79 -20.65
C ARG A 676 5.79 -8.30 -20.39
N LEU A 677 6.46 -7.60 -21.31
CA LEU A 677 6.74 -6.17 -21.21
C LEU A 677 5.48 -5.29 -21.37
N LYS A 678 4.33 -5.84 -21.75
CA LYS A 678 3.08 -5.09 -22.00
C LYS A 678 2.29 -4.88 -20.70
N VAL A 679 2.95 -4.33 -19.67
CA VAL A 679 2.29 -3.95 -18.41
C VAL A 679 1.86 -2.49 -18.49
N GLY A 680 0.60 -2.22 -18.12
CA GLY A 680 0.08 -0.86 -18.07
C GLY A 680 -0.01 -0.18 -19.43
N TYR A 681 0.36 1.09 -19.51
CA TYR A 681 0.32 1.90 -20.75
C TYR A 681 1.10 1.28 -21.92
N ARG A 682 2.12 0.44 -21.63
CA ARG A 682 2.87 -0.29 -22.65
C ARG A 682 1.98 -1.19 -23.50
N PHE A 683 0.93 -1.76 -22.90
CA PHE A 683 -0.10 -2.52 -23.60
C PHE A 683 -1.04 -1.61 -24.38
N TYR A 684 -1.55 -0.55 -23.73
CA TYR A 684 -2.54 0.34 -24.32
C TYR A 684 -2.00 1.22 -25.47
N ASP A 685 -0.68 1.35 -25.57
CA ASP A 685 0.00 2.00 -26.69
C ASP A 685 -0.05 1.17 -27.98
N GLU A 686 -0.39 -0.12 -27.92
CA GLU A 686 -0.54 -0.95 -29.11
C GLU A 686 -1.80 -0.57 -29.88
N GLU A 687 -1.69 -0.47 -31.21
CA GLU A 687 -2.80 -0.08 -32.08
C GLU A 687 -4.03 -1.00 -31.97
N CYS A 688 -3.82 -2.28 -31.66
CA CYS A 688 -4.88 -3.27 -31.50
C CYS A 688 -5.45 -3.36 -30.07
N ALA A 689 -4.87 -2.67 -29.09
CA ALA A 689 -5.34 -2.71 -27.71
C ALA A 689 -6.62 -1.86 -27.54
N PRO A 690 -7.54 -2.25 -26.62
CA PRO A 690 -8.67 -1.41 -26.27
C PRO A 690 -8.18 -0.09 -25.66
N LYS A 691 -8.85 1.02 -25.97
CA LYS A 691 -8.48 2.31 -25.37
C LYS A 691 -8.88 2.33 -23.88
N PRO A 692 -7.97 2.71 -22.97
CA PRO A 692 -8.32 2.87 -21.57
C PRO A 692 -9.35 4.00 -21.41
N GLN A 693 -9.99 4.05 -20.24
CA GLN A 693 -10.88 5.14 -19.86
C GLN A 693 -10.10 6.43 -19.61
N PHE A 694 -8.95 6.31 -18.93
CA PHE A 694 -7.98 7.37 -18.69
C PHE A 694 -6.58 6.81 -18.84
N HIS A 695 -5.67 7.59 -19.41
CA HIS A 695 -4.32 7.15 -19.75
C HIS A 695 -3.35 7.37 -18.58
N PHE A 696 -2.28 6.57 -18.54
CA PHE A 696 -1.15 6.84 -17.66
C PHE A 696 -0.62 8.27 -17.85
N GLY A 697 -0.30 8.93 -16.75
CA GLY A 697 0.18 10.32 -16.74
C GLY A 697 -0.90 11.37 -17.03
N GLU A 698 -2.17 11.00 -17.24
CA GLU A 698 -3.26 11.95 -17.49
C GLU A 698 -3.68 12.71 -16.22
N GLY A 699 -4.12 13.96 -16.37
CA GLY A 699 -4.61 14.81 -15.29
C GLY A 699 -4.89 16.24 -15.76
N LEU A 700 -6.01 16.80 -15.36
CA LEU A 700 -6.40 18.18 -15.69
C LEU A 700 -5.88 19.16 -14.64
N SER A 701 -5.89 20.44 -15.01
CA SER A 701 -5.53 21.57 -14.16
C SER A 701 -6.57 22.68 -14.32
N TYR A 702 -6.66 23.59 -13.35
CA TYR A 702 -7.43 24.84 -13.47
C TYR A 702 -6.73 25.89 -14.35
N THR A 703 -5.57 25.56 -14.90
CA THR A 703 -4.86 26.36 -15.91
C THR A 703 -4.44 25.45 -17.08
N THR A 704 -3.92 26.06 -18.14
CA THR A 704 -3.44 25.36 -19.33
C THR A 704 -1.94 25.52 -19.49
N PHE A 705 -1.28 24.51 -20.08
CA PHE A 705 0.16 24.52 -20.32
C PHE A 705 0.46 24.16 -21.78
N GLU A 706 1.56 24.68 -22.30
CA GLU A 706 2.11 24.29 -23.61
C GLU A 706 3.63 24.13 -23.52
N LEU A 707 4.20 23.29 -24.39
CA LEU A 707 5.65 23.31 -24.62
C LEU A 707 5.99 24.44 -25.58
N THR A 708 6.87 25.36 -25.18
CA THR A 708 7.34 26.46 -26.01
C THR A 708 8.75 26.21 -26.54
N GLY A 709 9.03 26.72 -27.74
CA GLY A 709 10.32 26.51 -28.39
C GLY A 709 10.53 25.06 -28.85
N ARG A 710 11.72 24.78 -29.38
CA ARG A 710 12.12 23.42 -29.77
C ARG A 710 12.97 22.83 -28.66
N ALA A 711 12.57 21.67 -28.14
CA ALA A 711 13.41 20.96 -27.20
C ALA A 711 14.78 20.65 -27.82
N SER A 712 15.81 20.81 -27.01
CA SER A 712 17.20 20.63 -27.45
C SER A 712 17.88 19.59 -26.58
N VAL A 713 18.75 18.81 -27.18
CA VAL A 713 19.46 17.75 -26.49
C VAL A 713 20.96 17.95 -26.61
N THR A 714 21.67 17.74 -25.50
CA THR A 714 23.12 17.55 -25.49
C THR A 714 23.36 16.12 -25.08
N SER A 715 23.93 15.31 -25.97
CA SER A 715 24.20 13.91 -25.72
C SER A 715 25.70 13.63 -25.80
N THR A 716 26.23 12.94 -24.81
CA THR A 716 27.54 12.31 -24.87
C THR A 716 27.31 10.80 -24.77
N PHE A 717 27.41 10.12 -25.91
CA PHE A 717 27.57 8.66 -25.96
C PHE A 717 29.06 8.41 -26.11
N ASP A 718 29.77 8.10 -25.02
CA ASP A 718 31.19 7.79 -25.09
C ASP A 718 31.47 6.27 -25.10
N CYS A 719 32.70 5.90 -25.41
CA CYS A 719 33.15 4.51 -25.46
C CYS A 719 33.32 3.86 -24.07
N THR A 720 33.06 4.59 -22.98
CA THR A 720 33.36 4.24 -21.58
C THR A 720 32.11 4.01 -20.72
N ASN A 721 30.99 3.64 -21.34
CA ASN A 721 29.69 3.35 -20.72
C ASN A 721 28.96 4.56 -20.13
N THR A 722 29.38 5.80 -20.41
CA THR A 722 28.56 6.97 -20.06
C THR A 722 27.71 7.35 -21.26
N ALA A 723 26.43 6.98 -21.20
CA ALA A 723 25.40 7.67 -21.96
C ALA A 723 24.86 8.74 -21.02
N GLU A 724 25.22 10.00 -21.25
CA GLU A 724 24.61 11.13 -20.55
C GLU A 724 23.92 12.01 -21.58
N THR A 725 22.60 12.07 -21.48
CA THR A 725 21.75 12.88 -22.34
C THR A 725 21.02 13.89 -21.48
N LEU A 726 21.29 15.17 -21.73
CA LEU A 726 20.55 16.28 -21.13
C LEU A 726 19.55 16.81 -22.14
N LEU A 727 18.27 16.59 -21.86
CA LEU A 727 17.16 17.14 -22.62
C LEU A 727 16.65 18.42 -21.95
N LEU A 728 16.59 19.50 -22.71
CA LEU A 728 16.05 20.79 -22.30
C LEU A 728 14.72 21.04 -23.01
N SER A 729 13.70 21.38 -22.23
CA SER A 729 12.39 21.82 -22.73
C SER A 729 11.92 23.05 -21.96
N GLU A 730 10.96 23.78 -22.51
CA GLU A 730 10.36 24.95 -21.87
C GLU A 730 8.85 24.75 -21.76
N VAL A 731 8.30 24.96 -20.56
CA VAL A 731 6.87 24.82 -20.28
C VAL A 731 6.32 26.19 -19.97
N LYS A 732 5.30 26.61 -20.72
CA LYS A 732 4.58 27.86 -20.47
C LYS A 732 3.22 27.57 -19.87
N ASN A 733 2.87 28.31 -18.83
CA ASN A 733 1.50 28.37 -18.34
C ASN A 733 0.74 29.42 -19.17
N THR A 734 -0.20 28.95 -20.00
CA THR A 734 -0.96 29.79 -20.93
C THR A 734 -2.26 30.31 -20.34
N GLY A 735 -2.64 29.86 -19.15
CA GLY A 735 -3.86 30.27 -18.48
C GLY A 735 -3.65 31.42 -17.48
N THR A 736 -4.67 31.62 -16.64
CA THR A 736 -4.77 32.76 -15.71
C THR A 736 -4.56 32.38 -14.24
N LYS A 737 -4.20 31.12 -13.97
CA LYS A 737 -3.97 30.60 -12.62
C LYS A 737 -2.58 30.00 -12.56
N ASP A 738 -1.90 30.19 -11.44
CA ASP A 738 -0.65 29.48 -11.16
C ASP A 738 -0.95 27.98 -11.06
N GLY A 739 0.01 27.15 -11.45
CA GLY A 739 -0.16 25.71 -11.43
C GLY A 739 1.14 24.96 -11.58
N LYS A 740 1.09 23.65 -11.34
CA LYS A 740 2.21 22.74 -11.56
C LYS A 740 1.91 21.87 -12.77
N GLN A 741 2.95 21.58 -13.56
CA GLN A 741 2.87 20.65 -14.68
C GLN A 741 3.95 19.58 -14.57
N VAL A 742 3.64 18.36 -15.01
CA VAL A 742 4.59 17.25 -15.08
C VAL A 742 5.02 17.07 -16.53
N VAL A 743 6.29 17.34 -16.80
CA VAL A 743 6.91 16.98 -18.09
C VAL A 743 7.37 15.54 -18.01
N GLN A 744 6.89 14.70 -18.91
CA GLN A 744 7.22 13.28 -19.01
C GLN A 744 8.06 13.05 -20.26
N VAL A 745 9.13 12.28 -20.15
CA VAL A 745 10.00 11.92 -21.28
C VAL A 745 9.96 10.42 -21.48
N TYR A 746 9.43 10.02 -22.63
CA TYR A 746 9.38 8.64 -23.06
C TYR A 746 10.47 8.35 -24.10
N VAL A 747 11.01 7.14 -24.09
CA VAL A 747 12.06 6.71 -25.03
C VAL A 747 11.55 5.57 -25.89
N THR A 748 11.65 5.75 -27.21
CA THR A 748 11.46 4.69 -28.20
C THR A 748 12.84 4.21 -28.64
N PRO A 749 13.17 2.91 -28.48
CA PRO A 749 14.46 2.38 -28.92
C PRO A 749 14.53 2.22 -30.44
N PRO A 750 15.74 2.07 -31.03
CA PRO A 750 15.88 1.75 -32.44
C PRO A 750 15.21 0.41 -32.75
N SER A 751 14.64 0.29 -33.96
CA SER A 751 14.12 -0.99 -34.47
C SER A 751 15.28 -1.97 -34.71
N CYS A 752 15.69 -2.72 -33.69
CA CYS A 752 16.83 -3.62 -33.82
C CYS A 752 16.71 -4.81 -32.88
N ASP A 753 16.71 -6.02 -33.46
CA ASP A 753 16.83 -7.36 -32.85
C ASP A 753 15.66 -8.33 -33.09
N GLY A 754 14.50 -7.87 -33.58
CA GLY A 754 13.37 -8.74 -33.90
C GLY A 754 12.52 -9.17 -32.70
N ASN A 755 12.85 -8.72 -31.48
CA ASN A 755 12.02 -8.95 -30.30
C ASN A 755 10.93 -7.87 -30.19
N PRO A 756 9.64 -8.25 -30.03
CA PRO A 756 8.56 -7.29 -29.80
C PRO A 756 8.81 -6.49 -28.53
N ARG A 757 8.69 -5.16 -28.61
CA ARG A 757 8.92 -4.24 -27.48
C ARG A 757 7.78 -3.25 -27.33
N PRO A 758 7.59 -2.69 -26.12
CA PRO A 758 6.72 -1.53 -25.95
C PRO A 758 7.09 -0.41 -26.92
N VAL A 759 6.07 0.33 -27.37
CA VAL A 759 6.26 1.47 -28.29
C VAL A 759 7.23 2.48 -27.70
N LYS A 760 7.07 2.78 -26.40
CA LYS A 760 7.87 3.76 -25.67
C LYS A 760 7.85 3.45 -24.16
N ASP A 761 8.88 3.89 -23.44
CA ASP A 761 8.97 3.77 -21.97
C ASP A 761 9.22 5.12 -21.31
N LEU A 762 8.57 5.42 -20.18
CA LEU A 762 8.91 6.56 -19.33
C LEU A 762 10.32 6.38 -18.77
N ARG A 763 11.22 7.33 -19.05
CA ARG A 763 12.61 7.31 -18.56
C ARG A 763 13.06 8.60 -17.88
N SER A 764 12.19 9.60 -17.81
CA SER A 764 12.39 10.82 -17.02
C SER A 764 11.07 11.52 -16.78
N TYR A 765 10.93 12.20 -15.65
CA TYR A 765 9.85 13.16 -15.42
C TYR A 765 10.35 14.33 -14.57
N CYS A 766 9.66 15.45 -14.64
CA CYS A 766 9.92 16.61 -13.78
C CYS A 766 8.61 17.37 -13.55
N LYS A 767 8.23 17.54 -12.28
CA LYS A 767 7.15 18.44 -11.87
C LYS A 767 7.71 19.84 -11.73
N VAL A 768 7.08 20.81 -12.38
CA VAL A 768 7.50 22.22 -12.39
C VAL A 768 6.32 23.12 -12.04
N PHE A 769 6.53 24.05 -11.10
CA PHE A 769 5.59 25.13 -10.83
C PHE A 769 5.80 26.25 -11.83
N VAL A 770 4.73 26.72 -12.46
CA VAL A 770 4.79 27.81 -13.45
C VAL A 770 3.69 28.81 -13.14
N GLN A 771 4.09 30.05 -12.85
CA GLN A 771 3.15 31.14 -12.63
C GLN A 771 2.35 31.46 -13.90
N ALA A 772 1.14 31.99 -13.75
CA ALA A 772 0.28 32.36 -14.86
C ALA A 772 1.01 33.26 -15.89
N GLY A 773 1.00 32.87 -17.16
CA GLY A 773 1.66 33.58 -18.25
C GLY A 773 3.18 33.43 -18.33
N GLN A 774 3.82 32.78 -17.35
CA GLN A 774 5.28 32.58 -17.32
C GLN A 774 5.71 31.28 -18.02
N THR A 775 7.00 31.20 -18.31
CA THR A 775 7.67 30.02 -18.89
C THR A 775 8.81 29.58 -18.00
N GLU A 776 8.86 28.28 -17.70
CA GLU A 776 9.94 27.66 -16.94
C GLU A 776 10.74 26.67 -17.78
N LYS A 777 12.03 26.54 -17.47
CA LYS A 777 12.94 25.60 -18.14
C LYS A 777 12.97 24.29 -17.38
N VAL A 778 12.76 23.19 -18.10
CA VAL A 778 12.81 21.83 -17.56
C VAL A 778 14.03 21.09 -18.10
N LYS A 779 14.74 20.44 -17.18
CA LYS A 779 15.95 19.66 -17.47
C LYS A 779 15.68 18.20 -17.15
N SER A 780 15.73 17.34 -18.17
CA SER A 780 15.60 15.90 -18.02
C SER A 780 16.95 15.24 -18.29
N LYS A 781 17.47 14.54 -17.29
CA LYS A 781 18.69 13.75 -17.41
C LYS A 781 18.30 12.31 -17.73
N LEU A 782 18.84 11.78 -18.82
CA LEU A 782 18.71 10.40 -19.23
C LEU A 782 20.09 9.76 -19.27
N ASP A 783 20.20 8.57 -18.68
CA ASP A 783 21.45 7.84 -18.57
C ASP A 783 21.37 6.48 -19.32
N LYS A 784 22.36 5.60 -19.14
CA LYS A 784 22.38 4.26 -19.75
C LYS A 784 21.10 3.44 -19.50
N TYR A 785 20.38 3.65 -18.39
CA TYR A 785 19.13 2.95 -18.08
C TYR A 785 17.97 3.41 -18.96
N ALA A 786 18.02 4.64 -19.47
CA ALA A 786 17.02 5.16 -20.39
C ALA A 786 17.10 4.53 -21.80
N PHE A 787 18.29 4.05 -22.17
CA PHE A 787 18.61 3.60 -23.52
C PHE A 787 18.87 2.09 -23.62
N SER A 788 18.72 1.35 -22.51
CA SER A 788 19.06 -0.08 -22.45
C SER A 788 17.84 -0.96 -22.22
N TYR A 789 17.98 -2.20 -22.68
CA TYR A 789 17.07 -3.31 -22.42
C TYR A 789 17.87 -4.53 -21.97
N PHE A 790 17.23 -5.53 -21.38
CA PHE A 790 17.94 -6.71 -20.90
C PHE A 790 18.03 -7.78 -22.00
N ASP A 791 19.24 -8.05 -22.50
CA ASP A 791 19.50 -9.08 -23.51
C ASP A 791 19.79 -10.43 -22.83
N THR A 792 18.79 -11.31 -22.86
CA THR A 792 18.85 -12.62 -22.18
C THR A 792 19.81 -13.59 -22.85
N ALA A 793 20.25 -13.36 -24.09
CA ALA A 793 21.21 -14.24 -24.77
C ALA A 793 22.62 -14.12 -24.19
N VAL A 794 22.94 -12.96 -23.60
CA VAL A 794 24.24 -12.68 -22.98
C VAL A 794 24.15 -12.33 -21.50
N ASP A 795 22.94 -12.29 -20.93
CA ASP A 795 22.62 -11.93 -19.55
C ASP A 795 23.18 -10.55 -19.14
N LYS A 796 22.98 -9.56 -20.03
CA LYS A 796 23.46 -8.18 -19.84
C LYS A 796 22.43 -7.17 -20.31
N TRP A 797 22.45 -5.99 -19.71
CA TRP A 797 21.82 -4.83 -20.31
C TRP A 797 22.55 -4.46 -21.61
N LYS A 798 21.78 -4.18 -22.65
CA LYS A 798 22.26 -3.81 -23.96
C LYS A 798 21.72 -2.44 -24.32
N MET A 799 22.61 -1.52 -24.62
CA MET A 799 22.30 -0.23 -25.23
C MET A 799 22.56 -0.35 -26.73
N PRO A 800 21.54 -0.53 -27.57
CA PRO A 800 21.75 -0.80 -28.99
C PRO A 800 22.30 0.43 -29.73
N GLN A 801 23.15 0.19 -30.74
CA GLN A 801 23.46 1.20 -31.75
C GLN A 801 22.19 1.59 -32.51
N GLY A 802 22.03 2.87 -32.78
CA GLY A 802 20.95 3.36 -33.64
C GLY A 802 20.30 4.63 -33.13
N GLU A 803 19.17 4.94 -33.75
CA GLU A 803 18.38 6.12 -33.47
C GLU A 803 17.35 5.84 -32.37
N PHE A 804 17.38 6.63 -31.29
CA PHE A 804 16.36 6.66 -30.26
C PHE A 804 15.52 7.92 -30.42
N LEU A 805 14.22 7.81 -30.16
CA LEU A 805 13.30 8.94 -30.13
C LEU A 805 12.97 9.28 -28.68
N LEU A 806 13.17 10.54 -28.32
CA LEU A 806 12.79 11.11 -27.04
C LEU A 806 11.49 11.89 -27.22
N HIS A 807 10.40 11.36 -26.67
CA HIS A 807 9.07 11.95 -26.74
C HIS A 807 8.78 12.75 -25.47
N ILE A 808 8.55 14.05 -25.62
CA ILE A 808 8.20 14.94 -24.52
C ILE A 808 6.69 15.10 -24.51
N CYS A 809 6.10 14.75 -23.38
CA CYS A 809 4.66 14.59 -23.23
C CYS A 809 4.20 15.18 -21.89
N PHE A 810 2.90 15.43 -21.76
CA PHE A 810 2.25 15.71 -20.47
C PHE A 810 1.47 14.50 -19.92
N SER A 811 1.23 13.49 -20.75
CA SER A 811 0.68 12.17 -20.41
C SER A 811 1.17 11.15 -21.45
N SER A 812 0.95 9.84 -21.25
CA SER A 812 1.32 8.84 -22.26
C SER A 812 0.49 8.91 -23.55
N ALA A 813 -0.68 9.57 -23.50
CA ALA A 813 -1.66 9.62 -24.58
C ALA A 813 -1.25 10.52 -25.75
N GLU A 814 -0.44 11.56 -25.50
CA GLU A 814 -0.12 12.58 -26.50
C GLU A 814 1.36 12.95 -26.49
N ILE A 815 2.00 12.77 -27.65
CA ILE A 815 3.38 13.21 -27.91
C ILE A 815 3.34 14.64 -28.42
N LEU A 816 3.91 15.57 -27.66
CA LEU A 816 3.92 17.00 -28.00
C LEU A 816 5.14 17.40 -28.83
N GLN A 817 6.31 16.86 -28.47
CA GLN A 817 7.55 17.05 -29.22
C GLN A 817 8.35 15.75 -29.25
N THR A 818 9.13 15.56 -30.32
CA THR A 818 10.08 14.45 -30.45
C THR A 818 11.45 14.98 -30.80
N VAL A 819 12.47 14.50 -30.09
CA VAL A 819 13.88 14.79 -30.34
C VAL A 819 14.61 13.48 -30.57
N THR A 820 15.51 13.47 -31.54
CA THR A 820 16.30 12.28 -31.89
C THR A 820 17.65 12.32 -31.21
N VAL A 821 18.09 11.17 -30.68
CA VAL A 821 19.49 10.94 -30.26
C VAL A 821 20.01 9.67 -30.90
N THR A 822 21.29 9.67 -31.31
CA THR A 822 21.90 8.53 -31.99
C THR A 822 23.02 7.96 -31.14
N ASN A 823 22.88 6.69 -30.76
CA ASN A 823 23.97 5.94 -30.16
C ASN A 823 24.87 5.36 -31.29
N PRO A 824 26.15 5.74 -31.37
CA PRO A 824 27.02 5.31 -32.46
C PRO A 824 27.45 3.84 -32.39
N LYS A 825 27.30 3.17 -31.23
CA LYS A 825 27.80 1.80 -31.04
C LYS A 825 27.02 1.05 -29.96
N THR A 826 26.76 -0.23 -30.20
CA THR A 826 26.15 -1.13 -29.20
C THR A 826 27.08 -1.32 -28.00
N GLN A 827 26.54 -1.18 -26.79
CA GLN A 827 27.24 -1.39 -25.53
C GLN A 827 26.51 -2.42 -24.66
N TYR A 828 27.26 -3.11 -23.82
CA TYR A 828 26.73 -4.08 -22.85
C TYR A 828 27.21 -3.75 -21.45
N TRP A 829 26.34 -3.89 -20.46
CA TRP A 829 26.67 -3.65 -19.06
C TRP A 829 25.86 -4.54 -18.13
N THR A 830 26.34 -4.65 -16.88
CA THR A 830 25.71 -5.37 -15.76
C THR A 830 25.80 -4.49 -14.53
N GLY A 831 25.05 -4.80 -13.47
CA GLY A 831 25.21 -4.10 -12.20
C GLY A 831 24.55 -2.73 -12.19
N LEU A 832 25.23 -1.73 -11.61
CA LEU A 832 24.71 -0.37 -11.44
C LEU A 832 25.32 0.66 -12.39
#